data_AF-A0A3Q9G2F3-F1
#
_entry.id   AF-A0A3Q9G2F3-F1
#
_cell.length_a   1.000
_cell.length_b   1.000
_cell.length_c   1.000
_cell.angle_alpha   90.00
_cell.angle_beta   90.00
_cell.angle_gamma   90.00
#
_symmetry.space_group_name_H-M   'P 1'
#
loop_
_entity.id
_entity.type
_entity.pdbx_description
1 polymer ?
#
loop_
_entity_poly.entity_id
_entity_poly.type
_entity_poly.pdbx_seq_one_letter_code
_entity_poly.pdbx_strand_id
1 'polypeptide(L)'
;MGKINIAALRDETDLSVEETVEEAAATLQALPSPVRSVQPTAEWSKVTTSLDDMVVIVGLGEVSPWGSGRTRFEAEYGIQSDGTVELTAAGVLELAWMTGLLRWMDTPVAGWYDTDDKIVDEADIFDRYRDEVVARSGVRTFVDSIAIEDLTSPEGVEMFLDKDITFSVDSEEAAKSYVEADPAFTEAHEVDGEWQVTRKQGARSRMPRRAAMARKVGGQFPTDFDPTRWGIPTSMVESIDRIAVWNLVSAVDAYLSAGFSPAEILQAVHPSDVAMTQGTGFGGMTSMRKLFLDRFLAEDIPSDILQETLPNVVAAHTMQSYIGGYGSMIHPIGACATAAVSVEEGVDKIATDKADFVVAGAIDDISVESIAGFASMNATADSDAMAAKGINERFYSRSNDRRRAGFVESQGGGTILLARGSVAAEMGLPIYAVVGFAQSYADGAHTSIPAPGLGALAAGRGRKASRLVKNLADLGVTVDEISVVSKHDTSTNANDPNESDLHTRLAEAMGRTEGNPLLVVSQKTLTGHAKGGAAVFQAAGLADIFRTGKVPANKALDCVDPALQTSPGLVWLREPLQLPTTVKAGLLTSLGFGHVSALVALVHPATFEQAVRQELGEDAAQAWLEKATSRLRAGVRRREAGMLGHEPLFTPIEDRRFAGEPKEIEAEMLLDPEARLSESGFFE
;
A
#
# COMPACT_ATOMS: atom_id res chain seq x y z
N MET A 1 -17.91 -2.54 55.39
CA MET A 1 -16.97 -2.85 54.29
C MET A 1 -15.57 -2.47 54.75
N GLY A 2 -14.77 -3.46 55.16
CA GLY A 2 -13.41 -3.25 55.65
C GLY A 2 -12.45 -2.97 54.50
N LYS A 3 -11.49 -2.05 54.70
CA LYS A 3 -10.44 -1.71 53.72
C LYS A 3 -9.50 -2.89 53.55
N ILE A 4 -9.46 -3.46 52.35
CA ILE A 4 -8.49 -4.49 51.97
C ILE A 4 -7.14 -3.80 51.75
N ASN A 5 -6.11 -4.24 52.47
CA ASN A 5 -4.75 -3.77 52.33
C ASN A 5 -3.99 -4.67 51.36
N ILE A 6 -3.81 -4.21 50.12
CA ILE A 6 -3.17 -4.97 49.03
C ILE A 6 -1.72 -5.33 49.35
N ALA A 7 -1.02 -4.56 50.19
CA ALA A 7 0.34 -4.87 50.60
C ALA A 7 0.40 -6.12 51.51
N ALA A 8 -0.61 -6.32 52.37
CA ALA A 8 -0.68 -7.47 53.27
C ALA A 8 -1.00 -8.78 52.52
N LEU A 9 -1.76 -8.71 51.42
CA LEU A 9 -2.03 -9.87 50.56
C LEU A 9 -0.81 -10.33 49.77
N ARG A 10 0.19 -9.46 49.59
CA ARG A 10 1.42 -9.79 48.86
C ARG A 10 2.37 -10.67 49.68
N ASP A 11 2.38 -10.50 51.00
CA ASP A 11 3.21 -11.26 51.92
C ASP A 11 2.60 -12.64 52.27
N GLU A 12 1.30 -12.85 52.01
CA GLU A 12 0.60 -14.14 52.25
C GLU A 12 0.62 -15.08 51.03
N THR A 13 1.11 -14.64 49.87
CA THR A 13 1.21 -15.46 48.64
C THR A 13 2.61 -16.01 48.36
N ASP A 14 3.43 -16.20 49.39
CA ASP A 14 4.72 -16.91 49.28
C ASP A 14 4.48 -18.44 49.24
N LEU A 15 3.74 -18.87 48.22
CA LEU A 15 3.73 -20.27 47.79
C LEU A 15 5.03 -20.48 47.03
N SER A 16 5.96 -21.21 47.66
CA SER A 16 7.17 -21.71 47.01
C SER A 16 6.77 -22.49 45.76
N VAL A 17 6.87 -21.83 44.60
CA VAL A 17 6.86 -22.50 43.30
C VAL A 17 8.16 -23.26 43.24
N GLU A 18 8.12 -24.58 43.37
CA GLU A 18 9.23 -25.42 42.94
C GLU A 18 9.45 -25.09 41.45
N GLU A 19 10.56 -24.41 41.15
CA GLU A 19 11.05 -24.30 39.77
C GLU A 19 11.31 -25.72 39.28
N THR A 20 10.32 -26.30 38.60
CA THR A 20 10.59 -27.35 37.64
C THR A 20 11.49 -26.74 36.59
N VAL A 21 12.79 -26.98 36.72
CA VAL A 21 13.76 -26.76 35.65
C VAL A 21 13.31 -27.66 34.52
N GLU A 22 12.49 -27.15 33.61
CA GLU A 22 12.33 -27.74 32.29
C GLU A 22 13.73 -27.74 31.67
N GLU A 23 14.34 -28.92 31.54
CA GLU A 23 15.51 -29.08 30.69
C GLU A 23 15.15 -28.47 29.34
N ALA A 24 15.83 -27.37 28.97
CA ALA A 24 15.65 -26.74 27.68
C ALA A 24 15.75 -27.83 26.61
N ALA A 25 14.65 -28.06 25.90
CA ALA A 25 14.59 -29.10 24.89
C ALA A 25 15.79 -28.94 23.96
N ALA A 26 16.54 -30.01 23.71
CA ALA A 26 17.70 -29.96 22.84
C ALA A 26 17.26 -29.44 21.46
N THR A 27 17.61 -28.20 21.14
CA THR A 27 17.33 -27.57 19.85
C THR A 27 18.46 -27.91 18.88
N LEU A 28 18.10 -28.27 17.66
CA LEU A 28 19.04 -28.38 16.54
C LEU A 28 18.81 -27.17 15.64
N GLN A 29 19.88 -26.50 15.23
CA GLN A 29 19.79 -25.53 14.15
C GLN A 29 19.37 -26.27 12.87
N ALA A 30 18.20 -25.91 12.36
CA ALA A 30 17.64 -26.47 11.15
C ALA A 30 16.98 -25.35 10.35
N LEU A 31 17.07 -25.45 9.03
CA LEU A 31 16.34 -24.53 8.15
C LEU A 31 14.83 -24.70 8.37
N PRO A 32 14.05 -23.61 8.30
CA PRO A 32 12.60 -23.68 8.42
C PRO A 32 12.01 -24.58 7.32
N SER A 33 10.87 -25.19 7.62
CA SER A 33 10.13 -25.91 6.58
C SER A 33 9.67 -24.93 5.49
N PRO A 34 9.85 -25.24 4.20
CA PRO A 34 9.41 -24.36 3.12
C PRO A 34 7.90 -24.11 3.21
N VAL A 35 7.50 -22.85 3.01
CA VAL A 35 6.09 -22.46 2.98
C VAL A 35 5.40 -23.15 1.81
N ARG A 36 4.33 -23.92 2.09
CA ARG A 36 3.55 -24.61 1.05
C ARG A 36 2.32 -23.77 0.72
N SER A 37 2.45 -22.87 -0.24
CA SER A 37 1.32 -22.10 -0.77
C SER A 37 0.28 -23.05 -1.40
N VAL A 38 -0.99 -22.79 -1.07
CA VAL A 38 -2.16 -23.51 -1.56
C VAL A 38 -3.31 -22.52 -1.78
N GLN A 39 -4.13 -22.79 -2.80
CA GLN A 39 -5.35 -22.03 -3.04
C GLN A 39 -6.34 -22.26 -1.88
N PRO A 40 -6.83 -21.21 -1.20
CA PRO A 40 -7.81 -21.37 -0.14
C PRO A 40 -9.12 -21.99 -0.66
N THR A 41 -9.62 -22.99 0.07
CA THR A 41 -10.86 -23.71 -0.21
C THR A 41 -11.70 -23.83 1.06
N ALA A 42 -13.01 -23.97 0.91
CA ALA A 42 -13.96 -24.16 2.00
C ALA A 42 -15.28 -24.72 1.46
N GLU A 43 -16.08 -25.35 2.32
CA GLU A 43 -17.46 -25.69 1.97
C GLU A 43 -18.26 -24.42 1.68
N TRP A 44 -18.95 -24.40 0.54
CA TRP A 44 -19.68 -23.22 0.09
C TRP A 44 -21.11 -23.55 -0.33
N SER A 45 -22.03 -22.64 -0.01
CA SER A 45 -23.43 -22.74 -0.43
C SER A 45 -23.58 -22.42 -1.93
N LYS A 46 -24.79 -22.59 -2.45
CA LYS A 46 -25.09 -22.31 -3.86
C LYS A 46 -24.72 -20.86 -4.22
N VAL A 47 -24.05 -20.70 -5.36
CA VAL A 47 -23.76 -19.42 -6.02
C VAL A 47 -24.72 -19.26 -7.19
N THR A 48 -25.11 -18.03 -7.48
CA THR A 48 -25.98 -17.70 -8.64
C THR A 48 -25.36 -16.68 -9.58
N THR A 49 -24.32 -15.96 -9.15
CA THR A 49 -23.50 -15.14 -10.04
C THR A 49 -22.75 -16.04 -11.02
N SER A 50 -22.85 -15.73 -12.33
CA SER A 50 -22.14 -16.47 -13.36
C SER A 50 -20.64 -16.19 -13.34
N LEU A 51 -19.80 -17.06 -13.91
CA LEU A 51 -18.37 -16.77 -14.08
C LEU A 51 -18.12 -15.51 -14.93
N ASP A 52 -18.97 -15.23 -15.92
CA ASP A 52 -18.85 -14.05 -16.78
C ASP A 52 -19.20 -12.74 -16.05
N ASP A 53 -20.11 -12.79 -15.07
CA ASP A 53 -20.52 -11.65 -14.25
C ASP A 53 -19.65 -11.49 -12.98
N MET A 54 -18.76 -12.46 -12.70
CA MET A 54 -17.95 -12.48 -11.50
C MET A 54 -16.65 -11.70 -11.70
N VAL A 55 -16.31 -10.81 -10.76
CA VAL A 55 -15.02 -10.12 -10.72
C VAL A 55 -14.17 -10.68 -9.58
N VAL A 56 -12.96 -11.10 -9.90
CA VAL A 56 -12.06 -11.79 -8.98
C VAL A 56 -10.72 -11.06 -8.84
N ILE A 57 -10.15 -11.10 -7.63
CA ILE A 57 -8.78 -10.66 -7.37
C ILE A 57 -7.85 -11.86 -7.61
N VAL A 58 -7.02 -11.78 -8.64
CA VAL A 58 -6.10 -12.87 -9.06
C VAL A 58 -4.65 -12.65 -8.66
N GLY A 59 -4.32 -11.46 -8.18
CA GLY A 59 -2.99 -11.12 -7.71
C GLY A 59 -2.98 -9.87 -6.83
N LEU A 60 -2.09 -9.86 -5.86
CA LEU A 60 -1.88 -8.78 -4.90
C LEU A 60 -0.38 -8.59 -4.73
N GLY A 61 0.09 -7.37 -4.94
CA GLY A 61 1.47 -6.97 -4.69
C GLY A 61 1.47 -5.63 -4.01
N GLU A 62 2.29 -5.47 -2.98
CA GLU A 62 2.34 -4.25 -2.19
C GLU A 62 3.78 -3.91 -1.79
N VAL A 63 4.04 -2.61 -1.63
CA VAL A 63 5.24 -2.11 -0.97
C VAL A 63 4.78 -1.22 0.18
N SER A 64 5.16 -1.60 1.38
CA SER A 64 4.71 -1.01 2.64
C SER A 64 5.90 -0.68 3.54
N PRO A 65 5.68 -0.05 4.72
CA PRO A 65 6.74 0.12 5.71
C PRO A 65 7.39 -1.17 6.20
N TRP A 66 6.75 -2.31 5.95
CA TRP A 66 7.26 -3.64 6.26
C TRP A 66 7.75 -4.39 5.02
N GLY A 67 8.03 -3.72 3.91
CA GLY A 67 8.48 -4.36 2.67
C GLY A 67 7.30 -4.89 1.85
N SER A 68 7.33 -6.18 1.49
CA SER A 68 6.29 -6.83 0.69
C SER A 68 5.05 -7.18 1.52
N GLY A 69 4.00 -7.67 0.85
CA GLY A 69 2.79 -8.16 1.54
C GLY A 69 3.05 -9.36 2.45
N ARG A 70 4.08 -10.15 2.18
CA ARG A 70 4.47 -11.32 2.98
C ARG A 70 5.10 -10.90 4.31
N THR A 71 6.05 -9.98 4.25
CA THR A 71 6.75 -9.47 5.43
C THR A 71 5.84 -8.55 6.26
N ARG A 72 4.92 -7.80 5.61
CA ARG A 72 3.84 -7.08 6.31
C ARG A 72 2.89 -8.04 7.02
N PHE A 73 2.47 -9.13 6.38
CA PHE A 73 1.66 -10.17 7.02
C PHE A 73 2.36 -10.71 8.27
N GLU A 74 3.63 -11.10 8.18
CA GLU A 74 4.37 -11.59 9.35
C GLU A 74 4.44 -10.54 10.47
N ALA A 75 4.74 -9.28 10.14
CA ALA A 75 4.75 -8.20 11.11
C ALA A 75 3.38 -7.94 11.76
N GLU A 76 2.29 -8.05 10.99
CA GLU A 76 0.91 -7.85 11.48
C GLU A 76 0.49 -8.87 12.54
N TYR A 77 0.97 -10.12 12.41
CA TYR A 77 0.69 -11.19 13.37
C TYR A 77 1.76 -11.35 14.45
N GLY A 78 2.98 -10.85 14.21
CA GLY A 78 4.14 -11.01 15.09
C GLY A 78 4.46 -9.81 15.97
N ILE A 79 3.85 -8.64 15.73
CA ILE A 79 4.07 -7.46 16.57
C ILE A 79 3.50 -7.64 17.98
N GLN A 80 4.31 -7.27 18.98
CA GLN A 80 3.97 -7.34 20.40
C GLN A 80 3.73 -5.95 20.99
N SER A 81 3.04 -5.86 22.13
CA SER A 81 2.67 -4.59 22.76
C SER A 81 3.87 -3.73 23.21
N ASP A 82 5.06 -4.30 23.34
CA ASP A 82 6.30 -3.57 23.66
C ASP A 82 7.00 -2.97 22.41
N GLY A 83 6.51 -3.31 21.21
CA GLY A 83 7.05 -2.86 19.93
C GLY A 83 8.06 -3.81 19.30
N THR A 84 8.38 -4.94 19.94
CA THR A 84 9.11 -6.03 19.29
C THR A 84 8.23 -6.69 18.23
N VAL A 85 8.87 -7.27 17.21
CA VAL A 85 8.18 -7.94 16.10
C VAL A 85 8.85 -9.27 15.83
N GLU A 86 8.08 -10.34 15.93
CA GLU A 86 8.51 -11.67 15.54
C GLU A 86 8.29 -11.88 14.04
N LEU A 87 9.36 -12.18 13.31
CA LEU A 87 9.35 -12.54 11.90
C LEU A 87 9.84 -13.98 11.74
N THR A 88 9.56 -14.61 10.61
CA THR A 88 10.17 -15.90 10.27
C THR A 88 11.57 -15.69 9.68
N ALA A 89 12.37 -16.75 9.61
CA ALA A 89 13.67 -16.67 8.94
C ALA A 89 13.55 -16.28 7.45
N ALA A 90 12.46 -16.69 6.78
CA ALA A 90 12.18 -16.28 5.41
C ALA A 90 11.85 -14.78 5.32
N GLY A 91 11.06 -14.26 6.26
CA GLY A 91 10.74 -12.83 6.31
C GLY A 91 11.96 -11.96 6.62
N VAL A 92 12.83 -12.40 7.54
CA VAL A 92 14.11 -11.73 7.84
C VAL A 92 15.02 -11.72 6.61
N LEU A 93 15.14 -12.86 5.92
CA LEU A 93 15.93 -12.95 4.70
C LEU A 93 15.39 -12.05 3.58
N GLU A 94 14.07 -12.04 3.36
CA GLU A 94 13.44 -11.20 2.33
C GLU A 94 13.68 -9.70 2.61
N LEU A 95 13.54 -9.26 3.87
CA LEU A 95 13.84 -7.88 4.27
C LEU A 95 15.33 -7.53 4.12
N ALA A 96 16.23 -8.43 4.54
CA ALA A 96 17.67 -8.22 4.41
C ALA A 96 18.09 -8.16 2.93
N TRP A 97 17.51 -8.99 2.08
CA TRP A 97 17.75 -8.98 0.65
C TRP A 97 17.27 -7.69 -0.02
N MET A 98 16.02 -7.27 0.23
CA MET A 98 15.45 -6.09 -0.43
C MET A 98 16.09 -4.76 0.04
N THR A 99 16.75 -4.76 1.19
CA THR A 99 17.49 -3.60 1.73
C THR A 99 18.98 -3.65 1.44
N GLY A 100 19.43 -4.65 0.68
CA GLY A 100 20.84 -4.81 0.30
C GLY A 100 21.78 -5.24 1.42
N LEU A 101 21.27 -5.59 2.60
CA LEU A 101 22.05 -6.14 3.72
C LEU A 101 22.65 -7.51 3.39
N LEU A 102 21.94 -8.28 2.58
CA LEU A 102 22.39 -9.57 2.08
C LEU A 102 22.23 -9.64 0.56
N ARG A 103 23.20 -10.27 -0.09
CA ARG A 103 23.13 -10.62 -1.51
C ARG A 103 23.60 -12.04 -1.72
N TRP A 104 22.96 -12.76 -2.64
CA TRP A 104 23.50 -14.03 -3.09
C TRP A 104 24.63 -13.81 -4.10
N MET A 105 25.66 -14.64 -4.03
CA MET A 105 26.70 -14.72 -5.06
C MET A 105 27.05 -16.19 -5.31
N ASP A 106 27.10 -16.61 -6.57
CA ASP A 106 27.54 -17.97 -6.95
C ASP A 106 29.07 -18.13 -6.93
N THR A 107 29.81 -17.01 -7.03
CA THR A 107 31.28 -17.00 -7.07
C THR A 107 31.83 -15.98 -6.07
N PRO A 108 32.96 -16.26 -5.39
CA PRO A 108 33.81 -17.46 -5.51
C PRO A 108 33.23 -18.72 -4.86
N VAL A 109 32.31 -18.58 -3.90
CA VAL A 109 31.57 -19.67 -3.25
C VAL A 109 30.10 -19.31 -3.22
N ALA A 110 29.23 -20.24 -3.63
CA ALA A 110 27.78 -20.05 -3.59
C ALA A 110 27.30 -19.82 -2.15
N GLY A 111 26.66 -18.68 -1.89
CA GLY A 111 26.18 -18.34 -0.56
C GLY A 111 25.61 -16.92 -0.45
N TRP A 112 25.08 -16.61 0.72
CA TRP A 112 24.70 -15.25 1.10
C TRP A 112 25.93 -14.47 1.56
N TYR A 113 26.09 -13.25 1.08
CA TYR A 113 27.18 -12.34 1.44
C TYR A 113 26.61 -11.08 2.07
N ASP A 114 27.26 -10.62 3.13
CA ASP A 114 26.95 -9.34 3.77
C ASP A 114 27.57 -8.15 3.01
N THR A 115 27.35 -6.94 3.52
CA THR A 115 27.85 -5.69 2.91
C THR A 115 29.38 -5.56 2.89
N ASP A 116 30.09 -6.39 3.66
CA ASP A 116 31.56 -6.47 3.69
C ASP A 116 32.11 -7.57 2.76
N ASP A 117 31.27 -8.18 1.92
CA ASP A 117 31.59 -9.34 1.08
C ASP A 117 32.04 -10.57 1.89
N LYS A 118 31.52 -10.76 3.11
CA LYS A 118 31.74 -11.97 3.90
C LYS A 118 30.56 -12.91 3.76
N ILE A 119 30.87 -14.20 3.58
CA ILE A 119 29.84 -15.24 3.53
C ILE A 119 29.13 -15.36 4.89
N VAL A 120 27.81 -15.53 4.83
CA VAL A 120 26.91 -15.74 5.96
C VAL A 120 26.24 -17.08 5.77
N ASP A 121 26.36 -17.98 6.74
CA ASP A 121 25.66 -19.25 6.70
C ASP A 121 24.15 -19.02 6.85
N GLU A 122 23.34 -19.73 6.08
CA GLU A 122 21.90 -19.49 6.02
C GLU A 122 21.22 -19.70 7.39
N ALA A 123 21.75 -20.65 8.17
CA ALA A 123 21.29 -20.92 9.53
C ALA A 123 21.53 -19.74 10.50
N ASP A 124 22.49 -18.86 10.22
CA ASP A 124 22.84 -17.73 11.08
C ASP A 124 22.09 -16.44 10.71
N ILE A 125 21.46 -16.38 9.53
CA ILE A 125 20.83 -15.16 9.01
C ILE A 125 19.75 -14.64 9.96
N PHE A 126 18.90 -15.53 10.47
CA PHE A 126 17.81 -15.14 11.37
C PHE A 126 18.34 -14.44 12.62
N ASP A 127 19.29 -15.08 13.33
CA ASP A 127 19.85 -14.54 14.57
C ASP A 127 20.68 -13.27 14.34
N ARG A 128 21.38 -13.18 13.20
CA ARG A 128 22.22 -12.01 12.87
C ARG A 128 21.42 -10.78 12.47
N TYR A 129 20.31 -10.95 11.74
CA TYR A 129 19.66 -9.82 11.06
C TYR A 129 18.25 -9.48 11.59
N ARG A 130 17.59 -10.33 12.40
CA ARG A 130 16.20 -10.09 12.83
C ARG A 130 15.98 -8.72 13.50
N ASP A 131 16.90 -8.32 14.38
CA ASP A 131 16.75 -7.07 15.14
C ASP A 131 17.00 -5.86 14.24
N GLU A 132 17.96 -5.98 13.32
CA GLU A 132 18.30 -4.93 12.36
C GLU A 132 17.17 -4.68 11.36
N VAL A 133 16.62 -5.73 10.73
CA VAL A 133 15.54 -5.56 9.75
C VAL A 133 14.27 -5.02 10.40
N VAL A 134 13.97 -5.41 11.65
CA VAL A 134 12.85 -4.87 12.42
C VAL A 134 13.09 -3.40 12.76
N ALA A 135 14.28 -3.03 13.25
CA ALA A 135 14.63 -1.64 13.57
C ALA A 135 14.53 -0.70 12.35
N ARG A 136 14.82 -1.23 11.16
CA ARG A 136 14.77 -0.49 9.88
C ARG A 136 13.39 -0.45 9.24
N SER A 137 12.36 -1.07 9.85
CA SER A 137 11.04 -1.25 9.25
C SER A 137 9.89 -0.73 10.12
N GLY A 138 8.75 -0.48 9.48
CA GLY A 138 7.51 -0.06 10.10
C GLY A 138 7.42 1.43 10.39
N VAL A 139 6.44 1.79 11.23
CA VAL A 139 6.31 3.14 11.79
C VAL A 139 7.45 3.42 12.75
N ARG A 140 8.26 4.42 12.43
CA ARG A 140 9.46 4.81 13.19
C ARG A 140 9.81 6.26 12.94
N THR A 141 10.75 6.81 13.72
CA THR A 141 11.31 8.14 13.44
C THR A 141 11.83 8.24 11.99
N PHE A 142 11.60 9.37 11.32
CA PHE A 142 12.07 9.60 9.96
C PHE A 142 13.59 9.49 9.90
N VAL A 143 14.06 8.73 8.91
CA VAL A 143 15.48 8.65 8.57
C VAL A 143 15.77 9.64 7.44
N ASP A 144 17.01 10.10 7.35
CA ASP A 144 17.41 11.00 6.27
C ASP A 144 17.21 10.32 4.92
N SER A 145 16.65 11.08 3.98
CA SER A 145 16.35 10.64 2.62
C SER A 145 16.33 11.85 1.68
N ILE A 146 16.17 11.60 0.38
CA ILE A 146 15.97 12.67 -0.62
C ILE A 146 14.80 13.61 -0.23
N ALA A 147 13.83 13.10 0.51
CA ALA A 147 12.63 13.85 0.87
C ALA A 147 12.69 14.54 2.24
N ILE A 148 13.57 14.11 3.16
CA ILE A 148 13.62 14.56 4.56
C ILE A 148 15.08 14.63 5.01
N GLU A 149 15.53 15.77 5.54
CA GLU A 149 16.90 15.97 6.03
C GLU A 149 16.89 16.55 7.45
N ASP A 150 17.60 15.91 8.38
CA ASP A 150 17.81 16.32 9.78
C ASP A 150 16.51 16.53 10.59
N LEU A 151 15.38 15.94 10.16
CA LEU A 151 14.04 16.24 10.69
C LEU A 151 13.72 17.75 10.65
N THR A 152 14.20 18.44 9.62
CA THR A 152 13.98 19.86 9.43
C THR A 152 13.19 20.15 8.15
N SER A 153 12.50 21.29 8.16
CA SER A 153 11.88 21.88 6.97
C SER A 153 12.65 23.14 6.58
N PRO A 154 13.06 23.30 5.31
CA PRO A 154 13.63 24.55 4.82
C PRO A 154 12.55 25.64 4.77
N GLU A 155 12.88 26.83 5.24
CA GLU A 155 12.00 28.00 5.25
C GLU A 155 12.76 29.24 4.76
N GLY A 156 12.09 30.12 4.03
CA GLY A 156 12.60 31.44 3.65
C GLY A 156 11.98 32.52 4.53
N VAL A 157 12.79 33.24 5.31
CA VAL A 157 12.33 34.38 6.11
C VAL A 157 12.63 35.67 5.37
N GLU A 158 11.61 36.52 5.23
CA GLU A 158 11.78 37.85 4.64
C GLU A 158 12.51 38.77 5.63
N MET A 159 13.53 39.45 5.13
CA MET A 159 14.26 40.50 5.83
C MET A 159 14.53 41.69 4.92
N PHE A 160 14.97 42.79 5.51
CA PHE A 160 15.36 44.00 4.78
C PHE A 160 16.86 44.22 4.96
N LEU A 161 17.55 44.64 3.89
CA LEU A 161 18.98 44.93 3.93
C LEU A 161 19.27 46.10 4.87
N ASP A 162 20.27 45.95 5.73
CA ASP A 162 20.72 46.99 6.68
C ASP A 162 21.68 48.00 6.04
N LYS A 163 22.29 47.64 4.91
CA LYS A 163 23.19 48.46 4.08
C LYS A 163 23.10 48.05 2.62
N ASP A 164 23.65 48.86 1.75
CA ASP A 164 23.77 48.56 0.33
C ASP A 164 24.68 47.33 0.11
N ILE A 165 24.29 46.45 -0.81
CA ILE A 165 25.05 45.26 -1.22
C ILE A 165 25.23 45.30 -2.73
N THR A 166 26.48 45.21 -3.18
CA THR A 166 26.84 45.17 -4.61
C THR A 166 27.41 43.81 -4.97
N PHE A 167 26.98 43.23 -6.08
CA PHE A 167 27.49 41.98 -6.63
C PHE A 167 27.60 42.04 -8.15
N SER A 168 28.52 41.26 -8.72
CA SER A 168 28.71 41.17 -10.18
C SER A 168 27.73 40.18 -10.81
N VAL A 169 27.34 40.44 -12.06
CA VAL A 169 26.52 39.56 -12.90
C VAL A 169 27.13 39.43 -14.30
N ASP A 170 26.83 38.32 -14.97
CA ASP A 170 27.53 37.93 -16.20
C ASP A 170 27.14 38.74 -17.46
N SER A 171 26.05 39.52 -17.40
CA SER A 171 25.56 40.28 -18.56
C SER A 171 24.73 41.51 -18.19
N GLU A 172 24.63 42.45 -19.14
CA GLU A 172 23.74 43.62 -19.04
C GLU A 172 22.26 43.19 -18.88
N GLU A 173 21.87 42.11 -19.55
CA GLU A 173 20.51 41.58 -19.50
C GLU A 173 20.17 41.05 -18.09
N ALA A 174 21.09 40.31 -17.48
CA ALA A 174 20.96 39.87 -16.09
C ALA A 174 20.89 41.08 -15.14
N ALA A 175 21.74 42.08 -15.32
CA ALA A 175 21.72 43.30 -14.52
C ALA A 175 20.38 44.05 -14.60
N LYS A 176 19.83 44.20 -15.81
CA LYS A 176 18.52 44.83 -16.04
C LYS A 176 17.40 44.04 -15.39
N SER A 177 17.43 42.71 -15.45
CA SER A 177 16.36 41.89 -14.84
C SER A 177 16.27 42.09 -13.32
N TYR A 178 17.40 42.25 -12.62
CA TYR A 178 17.42 42.59 -11.19
C TYR A 178 16.84 43.98 -10.91
N VAL A 179 17.17 44.97 -11.74
CA VAL A 179 16.63 46.33 -11.61
C VAL A 179 15.12 46.32 -11.86
N GLU A 180 14.64 45.60 -12.88
CA GLU A 180 13.22 45.49 -13.20
C GLU A 180 12.42 44.78 -12.11
N ALA A 181 13.01 43.79 -11.43
CA ALA A 181 12.36 43.06 -10.35
C ALA A 181 12.12 43.93 -9.10
N ASP A 182 12.96 44.93 -8.83
CA ASP A 182 12.83 45.84 -7.68
C ASP A 182 13.43 47.23 -7.97
N PRO A 183 12.80 48.04 -8.84
CA PRO A 183 13.39 49.29 -9.35
C PRO A 183 13.57 50.36 -8.27
N ALA A 184 12.82 50.27 -7.17
CA ALA A 184 12.89 51.22 -6.07
C ALA A 184 14.15 51.05 -5.23
N PHE A 185 14.67 49.82 -5.13
CA PHE A 185 15.79 49.46 -4.26
C PHE A 185 16.94 48.78 -4.99
N THR A 186 16.97 48.80 -6.32
CA THR A 186 18.03 48.15 -7.11
C THR A 186 18.51 49.09 -8.22
N GLU A 187 19.82 49.22 -8.36
CA GLU A 187 20.48 49.91 -9.48
C GLU A 187 21.59 49.04 -10.05
N ALA A 188 21.95 49.25 -11.31
CA ALA A 188 23.02 48.49 -11.95
C ALA A 188 23.86 49.37 -12.88
N HIS A 189 25.17 49.12 -12.89
CA HIS A 189 26.15 49.89 -13.65
C HIS A 189 27.27 48.97 -14.14
N GLU A 190 27.84 49.29 -15.30
CA GLU A 190 29.06 48.64 -15.79
C GLU A 190 30.29 49.30 -15.15
N VAL A 191 31.16 48.47 -14.55
CA VAL A 191 32.41 48.90 -13.91
C VAL A 191 33.52 47.97 -14.40
N ASP A 192 34.55 48.53 -15.04
CA ASP A 192 35.71 47.79 -15.55
C ASP A 192 35.37 46.60 -16.49
N GLY A 193 34.25 46.71 -17.23
CA GLY A 193 33.78 45.68 -18.16
C GLY A 193 32.94 44.57 -17.52
N GLU A 194 32.65 44.67 -16.22
CA GLU A 194 31.72 43.79 -15.50
C GLU A 194 30.46 44.55 -15.10
N TRP A 195 29.29 43.91 -15.22
CA TRP A 195 28.04 44.49 -14.73
C TRP A 195 27.90 44.26 -13.24
N GLN A 196 27.68 45.33 -12.48
CA GLN A 196 27.45 45.28 -11.04
C GLN A 196 26.01 45.71 -10.73
N VAL A 197 25.36 44.95 -9.85
CA VAL A 197 24.02 45.23 -9.31
C VAL A 197 24.15 45.63 -7.85
N THR A 198 23.63 46.79 -7.49
CA THR A 198 23.55 47.29 -6.11
C THR A 198 22.11 47.22 -5.61
N ARG A 199 21.88 46.38 -4.60
CA ARG A 199 20.66 46.32 -3.81
C ARG A 199 20.80 47.29 -2.63
N LYS A 200 19.92 48.29 -2.54
CA LYS A 200 19.99 49.37 -1.53
C LYS A 200 19.55 48.90 -0.15
N GLN A 201 19.98 49.63 0.88
CA GLN A 201 19.42 49.53 2.22
C GLN A 201 17.89 49.61 2.16
N GLY A 202 17.21 48.71 2.87
CA GLY A 202 15.75 48.57 2.82
C GLY A 202 15.23 47.71 1.67
N ALA A 203 16.08 47.20 0.78
CA ALA A 203 15.67 46.19 -0.20
C ALA A 203 15.24 44.91 0.52
N ARG A 204 14.22 44.22 0.00
CA ARG A 204 13.80 42.91 0.52
C ARG A 204 14.85 41.85 0.19
N SER A 205 15.06 40.93 1.10
CA SER A 205 15.87 39.74 0.89
C SER A 205 15.21 38.55 1.59
N ARG A 206 15.47 37.34 1.10
CA ARG A 206 15.01 36.11 1.75
C ARG A 206 16.22 35.35 2.28
N MET A 207 16.24 35.08 3.58
CA MET A 207 17.26 34.24 4.19
C MET A 207 16.73 32.84 4.41
N PRO A 208 17.48 31.79 4.01
CA PRO A 208 17.14 30.43 4.34
C PRO A 208 17.32 30.19 5.85
N ARG A 209 16.39 29.45 6.45
CA ARG A 209 16.56 28.80 7.76
C ARG A 209 16.05 27.37 7.72
N ARG A 210 16.47 26.56 8.68
CA ARG A 210 15.90 25.24 8.98
C ARG A 210 15.01 25.32 10.21
N ALA A 211 13.78 24.84 10.12
CA ALA A 211 12.86 24.73 11.25
C ALA A 211 12.67 23.25 11.63
N ALA A 212 12.68 22.95 12.93
CA ALA A 212 12.45 21.58 13.41
C ALA A 212 11.02 21.12 13.09
N MET A 213 10.87 19.91 12.58
CA MET A 213 9.56 19.34 12.27
C MET A 213 8.81 18.93 13.53
N ALA A 214 7.54 19.31 13.62
CA ALA A 214 6.64 18.86 14.70
C ALA A 214 6.16 17.40 14.51
N ARG A 215 6.40 16.82 13.33
CA ARG A 215 6.04 15.44 12.98
C ARG A 215 7.33 14.73 12.59
N LYS A 216 7.80 13.84 13.47
CA LYS A 216 9.09 13.17 13.38
C LYS A 216 8.98 11.69 13.09
N VAL A 217 7.77 11.12 13.15
CA VAL A 217 7.51 9.68 13.01
C VAL A 217 6.55 9.44 11.84
N GLY A 218 6.86 8.44 11.01
CA GLY A 218 6.07 8.05 9.85
C GLY A 218 6.26 6.59 9.46
N GLY A 219 5.34 6.07 8.65
CA GLY A 219 5.49 4.78 7.99
C GLY A 219 6.41 4.92 6.77
N GLN A 220 7.63 4.44 6.88
CA GLN A 220 8.61 4.49 5.80
C GLN A 220 8.95 3.08 5.38
N PHE A 221 9.21 2.87 4.10
CA PHE A 221 9.76 1.61 3.61
C PHE A 221 10.99 1.20 4.43
N PRO A 222 11.32 -0.11 4.46
CA PRO A 222 12.56 -0.55 5.08
C PRO A 222 13.74 0.33 4.64
N THR A 223 14.54 0.82 5.59
CA THR A 223 15.67 1.71 5.26
C THR A 223 16.57 1.03 4.23
N ASP A 224 16.96 1.76 3.18
CA ASP A 224 17.71 1.29 2.00
C ASP A 224 16.98 0.27 1.12
N PHE A 225 15.63 0.27 1.13
CA PHE A 225 14.84 -0.47 0.15
C PHE A 225 15.30 -0.17 -1.28
N ASP A 226 15.73 -1.20 -1.99
CA ASP A 226 16.40 -1.12 -3.29
C ASP A 226 15.53 -1.76 -4.39
N PRO A 227 14.87 -0.94 -5.24
CA PRO A 227 14.06 -1.43 -6.34
C PRO A 227 14.86 -2.24 -7.39
N THR A 228 16.17 -2.05 -7.48
CA THR A 228 17.00 -2.80 -8.45
C THR A 228 17.10 -4.28 -8.10
N ARG A 229 16.87 -4.65 -6.83
CA ARG A 229 16.75 -6.05 -6.39
C ARG A 229 15.57 -6.77 -7.05
N TRP A 230 14.55 -6.02 -7.44
CA TRP A 230 13.39 -6.54 -8.18
C TRP A 230 13.63 -6.63 -9.69
N GLY A 231 14.86 -6.39 -10.15
CA GLY A 231 15.25 -6.41 -11.55
C GLY A 231 14.99 -5.11 -12.30
N ILE A 232 14.50 -4.06 -11.62
CA ILE A 232 14.24 -2.76 -12.26
C ILE A 232 15.58 -2.12 -12.65
N PRO A 233 15.79 -1.74 -13.93
CA PRO A 233 17.07 -1.18 -14.38
C PRO A 233 17.43 0.12 -13.65
N THR A 234 18.69 0.27 -13.25
CA THR A 234 19.20 1.49 -12.59
C THR A 234 18.88 2.76 -13.37
N SER A 235 19.00 2.72 -14.70
CA SER A 235 18.66 3.85 -15.57
C SER A 235 17.21 4.29 -15.41
N MET A 236 16.28 3.35 -15.21
CA MET A 236 14.87 3.66 -14.97
C MET A 236 14.65 4.22 -13.57
N VAL A 237 15.31 3.64 -12.55
CA VAL A 237 15.23 4.11 -11.17
C VAL A 237 15.70 5.58 -11.04
N GLU A 238 16.71 5.97 -11.80
CA GLU A 238 17.26 7.33 -11.79
C GLU A 238 16.44 8.32 -12.63
N SER A 239 15.74 7.87 -13.67
CA SER A 239 15.07 8.75 -14.64
C SER A 239 13.63 9.11 -14.28
N ILE A 240 12.88 8.22 -13.63
CA ILE A 240 11.44 8.41 -13.35
C ILE A 240 11.19 8.75 -11.88
N ASP A 241 10.00 9.27 -11.54
CA ASP A 241 9.69 9.51 -10.13
C ASP A 241 9.70 8.20 -9.33
N ARG A 242 10.26 8.23 -8.11
CA ARG A 242 10.39 7.04 -7.25
C ARG A 242 9.05 6.34 -7.01
N ILE A 243 7.93 7.08 -6.98
CA ILE A 243 6.60 6.48 -6.83
C ILE A 243 6.23 5.57 -8.01
N ALA A 244 6.67 5.92 -9.24
CA ALA A 244 6.45 5.10 -10.44
C ALA A 244 7.30 3.82 -10.39
N VAL A 245 8.53 3.93 -9.88
CA VAL A 245 9.39 2.76 -9.62
C VAL A 245 8.72 1.81 -8.63
N TRP A 246 8.18 2.33 -7.52
CA TRP A 246 7.52 1.51 -6.51
C TRP A 246 6.21 0.88 -7.03
N ASN A 247 5.45 1.61 -7.85
CA ASN A 247 4.27 1.06 -8.52
C ASN A 247 4.66 -0.14 -9.39
N LEU A 248 5.74 0.00 -10.16
CA LEU A 248 6.27 -1.08 -11.00
C LEU A 248 6.74 -2.29 -10.16
N VAL A 249 7.44 -2.07 -9.05
CA VAL A 249 7.82 -3.15 -8.12
C VAL A 249 6.59 -3.87 -7.58
N SER A 250 5.54 -3.13 -7.17
CA SER A 250 4.31 -3.75 -6.67
C SER A 250 3.57 -4.56 -7.74
N ALA A 251 3.61 -4.12 -9.01
CA ALA A 251 3.04 -4.88 -10.11
C ALA A 251 3.83 -6.17 -10.36
N VAL A 252 5.17 -6.09 -10.36
CA VAL A 252 6.04 -7.28 -10.46
C VAL A 252 5.73 -8.26 -9.33
N ASP A 253 5.64 -7.80 -8.09
CA ASP A 253 5.28 -8.66 -6.94
C ASP A 253 3.89 -9.30 -7.08
N ALA A 254 2.91 -8.59 -7.63
CA ALA A 254 1.54 -9.10 -7.81
C ALA A 254 1.48 -10.28 -8.80
N TYR A 255 2.15 -10.14 -9.95
CA TYR A 255 2.25 -11.21 -10.96
C TYR A 255 3.08 -12.40 -10.44
N LEU A 256 4.25 -12.11 -9.84
CA LEU A 256 5.11 -13.15 -9.27
C LEU A 256 4.40 -13.95 -8.17
N SER A 257 3.74 -13.27 -7.22
CA SER A 257 3.03 -13.92 -6.12
C SER A 257 1.87 -14.80 -6.60
N ALA A 258 1.26 -14.44 -7.73
CA ALA A 258 0.20 -15.23 -8.35
C ALA A 258 0.70 -16.32 -9.32
N GLY A 259 1.99 -16.33 -9.67
CA GLY A 259 2.58 -17.37 -10.51
C GLY A 259 2.13 -17.34 -11.97
N PHE A 260 1.97 -16.14 -12.52
CA PHE A 260 1.77 -15.91 -13.95
C PHE A 260 2.42 -14.60 -14.40
N SER A 261 2.51 -14.36 -15.70
CA SER A 261 3.11 -13.15 -16.28
C SER A 261 2.09 -12.28 -17.03
N PRO A 262 2.39 -10.99 -17.28
CA PRO A 262 1.54 -10.16 -18.14
C PRO A 262 1.38 -10.74 -19.56
N ALA A 263 2.41 -11.41 -20.09
CA ALA A 263 2.36 -12.05 -21.40
C ALA A 263 1.29 -13.15 -21.48
N GLU A 264 1.12 -13.95 -20.42
CA GLU A 264 0.06 -14.97 -20.36
C GLU A 264 -1.34 -14.36 -20.42
N ILE A 265 -1.53 -13.14 -19.90
CA ILE A 265 -2.83 -12.44 -20.00
C ILE A 265 -3.07 -11.99 -21.43
N LEU A 266 -2.07 -11.39 -22.08
CA LEU A 266 -2.16 -10.96 -23.49
C LEU A 266 -2.30 -12.14 -24.46
N GLN A 267 -1.90 -13.35 -24.05
CA GLN A 267 -2.17 -14.61 -24.77
C GLN A 267 -3.63 -15.06 -24.63
N ALA A 268 -4.30 -14.74 -23.53
CA ALA A 268 -5.65 -15.19 -23.24
C ALA A 268 -6.72 -14.21 -23.73
N VAL A 269 -6.50 -12.90 -23.53
CA VAL A 269 -7.47 -11.85 -23.87
C VAL A 269 -6.91 -10.89 -24.90
N HIS A 270 -7.78 -10.21 -25.63
CA HIS A 270 -7.37 -9.18 -26.58
C HIS A 270 -6.65 -8.04 -25.82
N PRO A 271 -5.54 -7.49 -26.34
CA PRO A 271 -4.76 -6.48 -25.62
C PRO A 271 -5.55 -5.22 -25.24
N SER A 272 -6.56 -4.84 -26.02
CA SER A 272 -7.48 -3.72 -25.70
C SER A 272 -8.41 -3.99 -24.51
N ASP A 273 -8.52 -5.24 -24.05
CA ASP A 273 -9.33 -5.62 -22.90
C ASP A 273 -8.50 -5.74 -21.60
N VAL A 274 -7.21 -5.35 -21.66
CA VAL A 274 -6.33 -5.21 -20.50
C VAL A 274 -6.22 -3.73 -20.12
N ALA A 275 -6.99 -3.33 -19.12
CA ALA A 275 -7.09 -1.94 -18.67
C ALA A 275 -6.25 -1.65 -17.40
N MET A 276 -6.06 -0.37 -17.10
CA MET A 276 -5.37 0.12 -15.91
C MET A 276 -6.24 1.14 -15.19
N THR A 277 -6.51 0.90 -13.91
CA THR A 277 -7.19 1.84 -13.02
C THR A 277 -6.33 2.31 -11.85
N GLN A 278 -5.05 1.94 -11.80
CA GLN A 278 -4.16 2.39 -10.72
C GLN A 278 -4.14 3.92 -10.60
N GLY A 279 -4.26 4.43 -9.37
CA GLY A 279 -4.26 5.87 -9.09
C GLY A 279 -3.20 6.30 -8.07
N THR A 280 -3.17 7.59 -7.78
CA THR A 280 -2.38 8.18 -6.68
C THR A 280 -3.22 9.27 -6.00
N GLY A 281 -2.86 9.66 -4.78
CA GLY A 281 -3.48 10.80 -4.09
C GLY A 281 -2.83 12.12 -4.48
N PHE A 282 -1.50 12.14 -4.61
CA PHE A 282 -0.72 13.35 -4.92
C PHE A 282 -0.02 13.31 -6.30
N GLY A 283 0.45 12.14 -6.76
CA GLY A 283 1.32 12.01 -7.93
C GLY A 283 2.81 12.04 -7.56
N GLY A 284 3.69 12.35 -8.53
CA GLY A 284 5.14 12.37 -8.36
C GLY A 284 5.62 13.54 -7.48
N MET A 285 5.71 13.32 -6.17
CA MET A 285 6.05 14.35 -5.19
C MET A 285 7.48 14.86 -5.30
N THR A 286 8.43 13.96 -5.59
CA THR A 286 9.84 14.35 -5.80
C THR A 286 9.96 15.22 -7.05
N SER A 287 9.25 14.85 -8.12
CA SER A 287 9.23 15.60 -9.37
C SER A 287 8.51 16.94 -9.24
N MET A 288 7.42 17.00 -8.46
CA MET A 288 6.74 18.26 -8.13
C MET A 288 7.66 19.22 -7.38
N ARG A 289 8.43 18.73 -6.41
CA ARG A 289 9.43 19.55 -5.71
C ARG A 289 10.45 20.15 -6.68
N LYS A 290 11.02 19.32 -7.57
CA LYS A 290 11.96 19.79 -8.62
C LYS A 290 11.33 20.88 -9.50
N LEU A 291 10.11 20.65 -9.97
CA LEU A 291 9.41 21.57 -10.87
C LEU A 291 9.06 22.91 -10.21
N PHE A 292 8.61 22.89 -8.95
CA PHE A 292 8.10 24.09 -8.28
C PHE A 292 9.15 24.82 -7.44
N LEU A 293 10.00 24.09 -6.71
CA LEU A 293 10.99 24.67 -5.80
C LEU A 293 12.37 24.75 -6.46
N ASP A 294 12.93 23.65 -6.91
CA ASP A 294 14.32 23.61 -7.40
C ASP A 294 14.48 24.50 -8.65
N ARG A 295 13.50 24.46 -9.58
CA ARG A 295 13.40 25.40 -10.71
C ARG A 295 13.34 26.87 -10.25
N PHE A 296 12.58 27.17 -9.18
CA PHE A 296 12.48 28.54 -8.66
C PHE A 296 13.79 29.01 -8.03
N LEU A 297 14.57 28.08 -7.47
CA LEU A 297 15.91 28.30 -6.94
C LEU A 297 17.00 28.31 -8.01
N ALA A 298 16.62 28.15 -9.29
CA ALA A 298 17.52 28.04 -10.44
C ALA A 298 18.50 26.85 -10.33
N GLU A 299 18.07 25.76 -9.70
CA GLU A 299 18.77 24.48 -9.71
C GLU A 299 18.51 23.72 -11.03
N ASP A 300 19.42 22.82 -11.38
CA ASP A 300 19.28 21.99 -12.58
C ASP A 300 18.15 20.97 -12.42
N ILE A 301 17.23 20.96 -13.38
CA ILE A 301 16.11 20.01 -13.43
C ILE A 301 16.05 19.29 -14.78
N PRO A 302 15.59 18.03 -14.83
CA PRO A 302 15.36 17.33 -16.09
C PRO A 302 14.38 18.10 -17.00
N SER A 303 14.63 18.11 -18.32
CA SER A 303 13.79 18.85 -19.28
C SER A 303 12.36 18.30 -19.39
N ASP A 304 12.18 17.02 -19.09
CA ASP A 304 10.92 16.28 -19.09
C ASP A 304 10.29 16.18 -17.70
N ILE A 305 10.78 16.88 -16.68
CA ILE A 305 10.28 16.72 -15.30
C ILE A 305 8.77 16.93 -15.14
N LEU A 306 8.15 17.73 -16.03
CA LEU A 306 6.70 17.99 -15.98
C LEU A 306 5.87 16.70 -16.13
N GLN A 307 6.25 15.77 -17.02
CA GLN A 307 5.47 14.52 -17.18
C GLN A 307 5.48 13.68 -15.90
N GLU A 308 6.61 13.64 -15.18
CA GLU A 308 6.76 12.85 -13.95
C GLU A 308 5.94 13.43 -12.78
N THR A 309 5.43 14.66 -12.89
CA THR A 309 4.47 15.21 -11.91
C THR A 309 3.04 14.74 -12.12
N LEU A 310 2.70 14.23 -13.31
CA LEU A 310 1.32 13.89 -13.67
C LEU A 310 0.89 12.59 -12.98
N PRO A 311 -0.22 12.57 -12.20
CA PRO A 311 -0.66 11.38 -11.47
C PRO A 311 -0.82 10.11 -12.32
N ASN A 312 -1.23 10.24 -13.59
CA ASN A 312 -1.41 9.12 -14.50
C ASN A 312 -0.10 8.52 -15.02
N VAL A 313 1.01 9.28 -15.01
CA VAL A 313 2.30 8.81 -15.55
C VAL A 313 2.91 7.70 -14.66
N VAL A 314 2.59 7.71 -13.37
CA VAL A 314 2.95 6.64 -12.42
C VAL A 314 2.50 5.27 -12.93
N ALA A 315 1.23 5.16 -13.34
CA ALA A 315 0.67 3.92 -13.88
C ALA A 315 1.06 3.69 -15.35
N ALA A 316 1.32 4.76 -16.11
CA ALA A 316 1.77 4.66 -17.50
C ALA A 316 3.13 3.95 -17.61
N HIS A 317 4.08 4.23 -16.71
CA HIS A 317 5.37 3.52 -16.66
C HIS A 317 5.18 2.00 -16.49
N THR A 318 4.25 1.58 -15.64
CA THR A 318 3.95 0.16 -15.44
C THR A 318 3.26 -0.46 -16.66
N MET A 319 2.31 0.24 -17.27
CA MET A 319 1.65 -0.26 -18.49
C MET A 319 2.65 -0.40 -19.64
N GLN A 320 3.48 0.61 -19.89
CA GLN A 320 4.39 0.64 -21.04
C GLN A 320 5.59 -0.31 -20.89
N SER A 321 6.14 -0.45 -19.69
CA SER A 321 7.41 -1.17 -19.48
C SER A 321 7.23 -2.61 -19.03
N TYR A 322 6.03 -3.00 -18.59
CA TYR A 322 5.80 -4.33 -18.01
C TYR A 322 4.53 -5.04 -18.49
N ILE A 323 3.39 -4.35 -18.51
CA ILE A 323 2.10 -5.02 -18.79
C ILE A 323 1.85 -5.15 -20.30
N GLY A 324 1.96 -4.06 -21.05
CA GLY A 324 1.82 -4.05 -22.51
C GLY A 324 0.38 -4.15 -23.05
N GLY A 325 -0.62 -3.80 -22.23
CA GLY A 325 -2.02 -3.72 -22.65
C GLY A 325 -2.36 -2.44 -23.43
N TYR A 326 -3.44 -2.50 -24.20
CA TYR A 326 -3.98 -1.40 -25.01
C TYR A 326 -5.34 -0.89 -24.49
N GLY A 327 -5.81 -1.42 -23.36
CA GLY A 327 -7.08 -1.05 -22.77
C GLY A 327 -7.07 0.31 -22.08
N SER A 328 -8.21 0.65 -21.47
CA SER A 328 -8.43 1.99 -20.93
C SER A 328 -7.45 2.33 -19.79
N MET A 329 -6.90 3.54 -19.84
CA MET A 329 -6.05 4.13 -18.79
C MET A 329 -6.85 5.19 -18.02
N ILE A 330 -7.52 4.80 -16.93
CA ILE A 330 -8.37 5.69 -16.12
C ILE A 330 -7.83 5.76 -14.70
N HIS A 331 -7.32 6.92 -14.28
CA HIS A 331 -6.58 7.04 -13.02
C HIS A 331 -7.38 7.88 -12.01
N PRO A 332 -8.08 7.25 -11.05
CA PRO A 332 -8.88 7.99 -10.07
C PRO A 332 -7.98 8.74 -9.09
N ILE A 333 -8.48 9.88 -8.61
CA ILE A 333 -7.89 10.66 -7.51
C ILE A 333 -8.97 10.82 -6.45
N GLY A 334 -9.01 9.90 -5.49
CA GLY A 334 -9.96 9.85 -4.39
C GLY A 334 -9.34 10.17 -3.03
N ALA A 335 -8.22 10.92 -3.02
CA ALA A 335 -7.38 11.12 -1.84
C ALA A 335 -7.08 9.79 -1.12
N CYS A 336 -7.42 9.65 0.16
CA CYS A 336 -7.19 8.43 0.93
C CYS A 336 -7.98 7.19 0.44
N ALA A 337 -9.02 7.40 -0.37
CA ALA A 337 -9.86 6.35 -0.92
C ALA A 337 -9.46 5.89 -2.33
N THR A 338 -8.40 6.44 -2.92
CA THR A 338 -8.03 6.18 -4.33
C THR A 338 -7.96 4.70 -4.68
N ALA A 339 -7.29 3.84 -3.89
CA ALA A 339 -7.21 2.41 -4.19
C ALA A 339 -8.59 1.71 -4.19
N ALA A 340 -9.53 2.11 -3.32
CA ALA A 340 -10.86 1.53 -3.30
C ALA A 340 -11.71 2.00 -4.50
N VAL A 341 -11.57 3.28 -4.90
CA VAL A 341 -12.18 3.81 -6.12
C VAL A 341 -11.58 3.16 -7.37
N SER A 342 -10.28 2.85 -7.36
CA SER A 342 -9.61 2.11 -8.43
C SER A 342 -10.19 0.70 -8.62
N VAL A 343 -10.53 0.01 -7.53
CA VAL A 343 -11.23 -1.28 -7.57
C VAL A 343 -12.66 -1.12 -8.10
N GLU A 344 -13.41 -0.10 -7.65
CA GLU A 344 -14.74 0.21 -8.21
C GLU A 344 -14.68 0.42 -9.72
N GLU A 345 -13.78 1.28 -10.21
CA GLU A 345 -13.60 1.52 -11.64
C GLU A 345 -13.21 0.25 -12.41
N GLY A 346 -12.43 -0.64 -11.80
CA GLY A 346 -12.06 -1.92 -12.39
C GLY A 346 -13.24 -2.89 -12.49
N VAL A 347 -14.04 -2.99 -11.42
CA VAL A 347 -15.28 -3.79 -11.40
C VAL A 347 -16.26 -3.28 -12.46
N ASP A 348 -16.46 -1.97 -12.55
CA ASP A 348 -17.40 -1.37 -13.50
C ASP A 348 -16.95 -1.55 -14.96
N LYS A 349 -15.64 -1.57 -15.24
CA LYS A 349 -15.11 -1.86 -16.57
C LYS A 349 -15.40 -3.29 -17.00
N ILE A 350 -15.16 -4.26 -16.11
CA ILE A 350 -15.45 -5.67 -16.40
C ILE A 350 -16.95 -5.90 -16.55
N ALA A 351 -17.76 -5.34 -15.65
CA ALA A 351 -19.21 -5.48 -15.69
C ALA A 351 -19.87 -4.80 -16.89
N THR A 352 -19.16 -3.91 -17.60
CA THR A 352 -19.66 -3.23 -18.81
C THR A 352 -18.92 -3.66 -20.08
N ASP A 353 -18.20 -4.78 -20.02
CA ASP A 353 -17.46 -5.38 -21.15
C ASP A 353 -16.47 -4.42 -21.82
N LYS A 354 -15.84 -3.54 -21.02
CA LYS A 354 -14.76 -2.64 -21.47
C LYS A 354 -13.37 -3.18 -21.17
N ALA A 355 -13.29 -4.27 -20.41
CA ALA A 355 -12.07 -4.97 -20.06
C ALA A 355 -12.42 -6.38 -19.57
N ASP A 356 -11.50 -7.31 -19.75
CA ASP A 356 -11.55 -8.63 -19.12
C ASP A 356 -10.51 -8.76 -18.00
N PHE A 357 -9.49 -7.90 -18.03
CA PHE A 357 -8.47 -7.81 -17.01
C PHE A 357 -8.18 -6.35 -16.67
N VAL A 358 -8.07 -6.03 -15.39
CA VAL A 358 -7.79 -4.67 -14.92
C VAL A 358 -6.67 -4.68 -13.89
N VAL A 359 -5.65 -3.87 -14.13
CA VAL A 359 -4.60 -3.58 -13.15
C VAL A 359 -5.07 -2.39 -12.31
N ALA A 360 -5.50 -2.67 -11.08
CA ALA A 360 -6.06 -1.70 -10.15
C ALA A 360 -5.11 -1.47 -8.96
N GLY A 361 -5.49 -0.55 -8.06
CA GLY A 361 -4.76 -0.22 -6.85
C GLY A 361 -4.35 1.26 -6.79
N ALA A 362 -3.43 1.56 -5.90
CA ALA A 362 -2.85 2.90 -5.81
C ALA A 362 -1.57 2.88 -4.98
N ILE A 363 -0.77 3.91 -5.13
CA ILE A 363 0.43 4.14 -4.32
C ILE A 363 0.57 5.64 -4.03
N ASP A 364 1.16 5.98 -2.89
CA ASP A 364 1.51 7.36 -2.54
C ASP A 364 2.84 7.40 -1.78
N ASP A 365 3.49 8.55 -1.87
CA ASP A 365 4.81 8.84 -1.34
C ASP A 365 4.75 9.90 -0.22
N ILE A 366 5.79 10.09 0.60
CA ILE A 366 5.89 11.16 1.62
C ILE A 366 6.92 12.20 1.20
N SER A 367 6.63 13.48 1.46
CA SER A 367 7.64 14.56 1.38
C SER A 367 7.53 15.53 2.56
N VAL A 368 8.55 16.38 2.76
CA VAL A 368 8.50 17.46 3.77
C VAL A 368 7.27 18.36 3.57
N GLU A 369 6.89 18.64 2.32
CA GLU A 369 5.72 19.44 1.99
C GLU A 369 4.41 18.78 2.45
N SER A 370 4.24 17.46 2.26
CA SER A 370 3.05 16.78 2.77
C SER A 370 3.02 16.71 4.29
N ILE A 371 4.17 16.42 4.92
CA ILE A 371 4.27 16.35 6.37
C ILE A 371 3.90 17.70 7.00
N ALA A 372 4.48 18.79 6.50
CA ALA A 372 4.19 20.14 6.97
C ALA A 372 2.74 20.57 6.69
N GLY A 373 2.21 20.22 5.51
CA GLY A 373 0.83 20.49 5.11
C GLY A 373 -0.18 19.82 6.04
N PHE A 374 -0.07 18.51 6.25
CA PHE A 374 -0.98 17.77 7.13
C PHE A 374 -0.81 18.15 8.62
N ALA A 375 0.40 18.51 9.05
CA ALA A 375 0.63 19.06 10.37
C ALA A 375 -0.12 20.39 10.56
N SER A 376 -0.07 21.28 9.57
CA SER A 376 -0.76 22.58 9.58
C SER A 376 -2.29 22.42 9.64
N MET A 377 -2.81 21.31 9.10
CA MET A 377 -4.23 20.94 9.20
C MET A 377 -4.61 20.29 10.54
N ASN A 378 -3.65 20.05 11.45
CA ASN A 378 -3.83 19.23 12.66
C ASN A 378 -4.38 17.83 12.37
N ALA A 379 -4.06 17.25 11.21
CA ALA A 379 -4.56 15.93 10.82
C ALA A 379 -3.64 14.80 11.33
N THR A 380 -2.33 15.06 11.41
CA THR A 380 -1.31 14.10 11.86
C THR A 380 -1.00 14.24 13.34
N ALA A 381 -0.67 13.10 13.98
CA ALA A 381 -0.32 13.03 15.39
C ALA A 381 1.00 13.74 15.70
N ASP A 382 0.99 14.62 16.70
CA ASP A 382 2.18 15.32 17.16
C ASP A 382 3.15 14.38 17.89
N SER A 383 4.37 14.24 17.37
CA SER A 383 5.32 13.23 17.86
C SER A 383 5.76 13.48 19.31
N ASP A 384 5.97 14.74 19.68
CA ASP A 384 6.41 15.09 21.04
C ASP A 384 5.25 14.94 22.03
N ALA A 385 4.02 15.28 21.61
CA ALA A 385 2.82 15.06 22.42
C ALA A 385 2.51 13.57 22.63
N MET A 386 2.80 12.71 21.65
CA MET A 386 2.63 11.27 21.77
C MET A 386 3.71 10.64 22.66
N ALA A 387 4.96 11.08 22.53
CA ALA A 387 6.05 10.70 23.44
C ALA A 387 5.73 11.07 24.89
N ALA A 388 5.21 12.29 25.12
CA ALA A 388 4.82 12.77 26.45
C ALA A 388 3.71 11.94 27.11
N LYS A 389 2.94 11.16 26.33
CA LYS A 389 1.95 10.18 26.83
C LYS A 389 2.56 8.81 27.16
N GLY A 390 3.87 8.64 27.02
CA GLY A 390 4.59 7.38 27.24
C GLY A 390 4.25 6.31 26.21
N ILE A 391 3.98 6.70 24.97
CA ILE A 391 3.63 5.79 23.88
C ILE A 391 4.90 5.49 23.08
N ASN A 392 5.15 4.21 22.78
CA ASN A 392 6.24 3.83 21.86
C ASN A 392 5.93 4.38 20.45
N GLU A 393 6.92 4.92 19.74
CA GLU A 393 6.73 5.52 18.41
C GLU A 393 6.08 4.57 17.39
N ARG A 394 6.35 3.26 17.50
CA ARG A 394 5.71 2.22 16.68
C ARG A 394 4.18 2.22 16.79
N PHE A 395 3.64 2.73 17.90
CA PHE A 395 2.22 2.78 18.21
C PHE A 395 1.66 4.21 18.28
N TYR A 396 2.30 5.17 17.62
CA TYR A 396 1.70 6.50 17.44
C TYR A 396 0.41 6.43 16.61
N SER A 397 0.37 5.54 15.61
CA SER A 397 -0.87 5.16 14.94
C SER A 397 -1.62 4.16 15.84
N ARG A 398 -2.67 4.62 16.53
CA ARG A 398 -3.38 3.85 17.57
C ARG A 398 -4.89 3.97 17.44
N SER A 399 -5.40 3.59 16.28
CA SER A 399 -6.81 3.73 15.95
C SER A 399 -7.72 3.08 16.98
N ASN A 400 -8.86 3.74 17.25
CA ASN A 400 -9.86 3.39 18.26
C ASN A 400 -9.42 3.51 19.73
N ASP A 401 -8.14 3.78 20.02
CA ASP A 401 -7.69 3.96 21.38
C ASP A 401 -8.04 5.35 21.93
N ARG A 402 -8.33 5.44 23.24
CA ARG A 402 -8.67 6.69 23.94
C ARG A 402 -7.59 7.77 23.88
N ARG A 403 -6.33 7.41 23.56
CA ARG A 403 -5.17 8.32 23.51
C ARG A 403 -4.80 8.73 22.07
N ARG A 404 -5.56 8.28 21.05
CA ARG A 404 -5.34 8.66 19.65
C ARG A 404 -5.33 10.19 19.46
N ALA A 405 -4.59 10.67 18.48
CA ALA A 405 -4.32 12.11 18.36
C ALA A 405 -4.11 12.60 16.92
N GLY A 406 -4.52 11.81 15.93
CA GLY A 406 -4.23 12.06 14.53
C GLY A 406 -3.65 10.81 13.86
N PHE A 407 -3.57 10.85 12.55
CA PHE A 407 -2.97 9.78 11.77
C PHE A 407 -1.44 9.90 11.75
N VAL A 408 -0.77 8.80 11.42
CA VAL A 408 0.67 8.80 11.11
C VAL A 408 0.81 8.63 9.61
N GLU A 409 1.45 9.58 8.94
CA GLU A 409 1.62 9.52 7.48
C GLU A 409 2.54 8.35 7.09
N SER A 410 2.21 7.66 6.00
CA SER A 410 3.03 6.59 5.44
C SER A 410 3.20 6.76 3.93
N GLN A 411 4.28 6.19 3.40
CA GLN A 411 4.42 5.88 1.98
C GLN A 411 4.00 4.43 1.73
N GLY A 412 3.61 4.13 0.50
CA GLY A 412 3.26 2.77 0.07
C GLY A 412 1.91 2.63 -0.59
N GLY A 413 1.57 1.36 -0.85
CA GLY A 413 0.39 0.94 -1.58
C GLY A 413 0.72 -0.26 -2.44
N GLY A 414 0.07 -0.38 -3.60
CA GLY A 414 0.44 -1.42 -4.56
C GLY A 414 -0.59 -1.71 -5.65
N THR A 415 -0.53 -2.95 -6.15
CA THR A 415 -1.27 -3.46 -7.29
C THR A 415 -2.26 -4.54 -6.86
N ILE A 416 -3.49 -4.41 -7.38
CA ILE A 416 -4.57 -5.40 -7.27
C ILE A 416 -4.90 -5.82 -8.71
N LEU A 417 -4.69 -7.09 -9.04
CA LEU A 417 -5.02 -7.63 -10.36
C LEU A 417 -6.46 -8.16 -10.34
N LEU A 418 -7.33 -7.56 -11.14
CA LEU A 418 -8.72 -7.96 -11.30
C LEU A 418 -8.90 -8.70 -12.63
N ALA A 419 -9.69 -9.76 -12.63
CA ALA A 419 -10.06 -10.48 -13.83
C ALA A 419 -11.55 -10.81 -13.83
N ARG A 420 -12.12 -10.98 -15.03
CA ARG A 420 -13.39 -11.68 -15.22
C ARG A 420 -13.24 -13.13 -14.76
N GLY A 421 -14.27 -13.65 -14.09
CA GLY A 421 -14.25 -15.00 -13.53
C GLY A 421 -14.05 -16.09 -14.57
N SER A 422 -14.63 -15.96 -15.77
CA SER A 422 -14.44 -16.91 -16.87
C SER A 422 -12.99 -16.96 -17.36
N VAL A 423 -12.35 -15.80 -17.53
CA VAL A 423 -10.92 -15.70 -17.86
C VAL A 423 -10.05 -16.34 -16.79
N ALA A 424 -10.34 -16.07 -15.51
CA ALA A 424 -9.61 -16.68 -14.40
C ALA A 424 -9.77 -18.20 -14.35
N ALA A 425 -10.97 -18.72 -14.67
CA ALA A 425 -11.25 -20.15 -14.72
C ALA A 425 -10.48 -20.83 -15.86
N GLU A 426 -10.54 -20.28 -17.06
CA GLU A 426 -9.85 -20.78 -18.25
C GLU A 426 -8.33 -20.83 -18.05
N MET A 427 -7.76 -19.73 -17.57
CA MET A 427 -6.32 -19.61 -17.34
C MET A 427 -5.84 -20.42 -16.12
N GLY A 428 -6.75 -20.85 -15.24
CA GLY A 428 -6.43 -21.49 -13.98
C GLY A 428 -5.70 -20.56 -13.01
N LEU A 429 -6.11 -19.28 -12.96
CA LEU A 429 -5.49 -18.29 -12.09
C LEU A 429 -5.86 -18.55 -10.61
N PRO A 430 -4.95 -18.28 -9.67
CA PRO A 430 -5.31 -18.28 -8.26
C PRO A 430 -6.29 -17.16 -7.94
N ILE A 431 -7.06 -17.34 -6.87
CA ILE A 431 -8.08 -16.39 -6.43
C ILE A 431 -7.78 -15.99 -4.98
N TYR A 432 -7.52 -14.72 -4.76
CA TYR A 432 -7.27 -14.13 -3.45
C TYR A 432 -8.58 -13.71 -2.77
N ALA A 433 -9.52 -13.22 -3.55
CA ALA A 433 -10.89 -12.92 -3.13
C ALA A 433 -11.80 -12.72 -4.35
N VAL A 434 -13.11 -12.79 -4.14
CA VAL A 434 -14.12 -12.36 -5.11
C VAL A 434 -14.68 -11.00 -4.68
N VAL A 435 -14.80 -10.05 -5.60
CA VAL A 435 -15.34 -8.72 -5.30
C VAL A 435 -16.86 -8.76 -5.35
N GLY A 436 -17.50 -8.86 -4.19
CA GLY A 436 -18.97 -8.92 -4.10
C GLY A 436 -19.65 -7.55 -4.25
N PHE A 437 -18.93 -6.48 -3.90
CA PHE A 437 -19.42 -5.12 -4.03
C PHE A 437 -18.25 -4.14 -4.03
N ALA A 438 -18.31 -3.11 -4.86
CA ALA A 438 -17.42 -1.95 -4.78
C ALA A 438 -18.22 -0.71 -5.17
N GLN A 439 -18.20 0.34 -4.36
CA GLN A 439 -18.83 1.61 -4.69
C GLN A 439 -18.29 2.77 -3.83
N SER A 440 -18.17 3.96 -4.43
CA SER A 440 -17.86 5.21 -3.75
C SER A 440 -19.05 6.18 -3.69
N TYR A 441 -18.99 7.07 -2.70
CA TYR A 441 -20.07 7.96 -2.31
C TYR A 441 -19.53 9.28 -1.78
N ALA A 442 -20.25 10.36 -2.06
CA ALA A 442 -20.08 11.63 -1.37
C ALA A 442 -20.96 11.73 -0.12
N ASP A 443 -20.58 12.63 0.79
CA ASP A 443 -21.22 12.78 2.11
C ASP A 443 -22.34 13.84 2.14
N GLY A 444 -22.61 14.52 1.03
CA GLY A 444 -23.60 15.60 0.93
C GLY A 444 -23.01 16.98 1.26
N ALA A 445 -23.88 17.99 1.39
CA ALA A 445 -23.46 19.38 1.56
C ALA A 445 -22.91 19.66 2.97
N HIS A 446 -21.66 20.11 3.06
CA HIS A 446 -21.04 20.62 4.29
C HIS A 446 -19.91 21.63 3.98
N THR A 447 -19.36 22.29 5.00
CA THR A 447 -18.33 23.33 4.84
C THR A 447 -16.88 22.86 5.02
N SER A 448 -16.64 21.63 5.50
CA SER A 448 -15.31 21.16 5.91
C SER A 448 -14.79 20.02 5.04
N ILE A 449 -13.99 20.32 4.01
CA ILE A 449 -13.37 19.33 3.09
C ILE A 449 -12.74 18.08 3.76
N PRO A 450 -12.01 18.18 4.89
CA PRO A 450 -11.40 16.99 5.52
C PRO A 450 -12.33 16.23 6.47
N ALA A 451 -13.56 16.69 6.71
CA ALA A 451 -14.46 16.03 7.64
C ALA A 451 -14.97 14.71 7.04
N PRO A 452 -14.85 13.57 7.73
CA PRO A 452 -15.46 12.32 7.27
C PRO A 452 -16.97 12.39 7.45
N GLY A 453 -17.72 11.80 6.51
CA GLY A 453 -19.16 11.67 6.61
C GLY A 453 -19.66 10.23 6.55
N LEU A 454 -20.98 10.09 6.40
CA LEU A 454 -21.69 8.82 6.37
C LEU A 454 -22.13 8.41 4.96
N GLY A 455 -21.58 8.99 3.90
CA GLY A 455 -21.99 8.75 2.51
C GLY A 455 -21.99 7.26 2.14
N ALA A 456 -20.98 6.52 2.60
CA ALA A 456 -20.86 5.08 2.36
C ALA A 456 -21.99 4.24 2.98
N LEU A 457 -22.80 4.78 3.91
CA LEU A 457 -24.00 4.11 4.42
C LEU A 457 -25.02 3.84 3.30
N ALA A 458 -24.95 4.61 2.21
CA ALA A 458 -25.77 4.40 1.03
C ALA A 458 -25.52 3.05 0.32
N ALA A 459 -24.44 2.33 0.64
CA ALA A 459 -24.28 0.92 0.25
C ALA A 459 -25.44 0.05 0.78
N GLY A 460 -25.98 0.41 1.96
CA GLY A 460 -27.18 -0.19 2.55
C GLY A 460 -28.50 0.41 2.06
N ARG A 461 -28.52 1.21 0.97
CA ARG A 461 -29.75 1.79 0.40
C ARG A 461 -30.68 0.67 -0.05
N GLY A 462 -31.85 0.58 0.59
CA GLY A 462 -32.79 -0.54 0.44
C GLY A 462 -32.78 -1.52 1.61
N ARG A 463 -31.93 -1.30 2.63
CA ARG A 463 -31.84 -2.10 3.86
C ARG A 463 -31.56 -3.57 3.53
N LYS A 464 -32.41 -4.50 3.98
CA LYS A 464 -32.33 -5.94 3.67
C LYS A 464 -32.44 -6.27 2.17
N ALA A 465 -32.94 -5.35 1.35
CA ALA A 465 -33.03 -5.48 -0.10
C ALA A 465 -32.01 -4.59 -0.85
N SER A 466 -30.98 -4.10 -0.14
CA SER A 466 -29.91 -3.31 -0.77
C SER A 466 -29.11 -4.11 -1.78
N ARG A 467 -28.47 -3.42 -2.73
CA ARG A 467 -27.60 -4.04 -3.74
C ARG A 467 -26.46 -4.82 -3.08
N LEU A 468 -25.86 -4.27 -2.01
CA LEU A 468 -24.83 -4.96 -1.23
C LEU A 468 -25.31 -6.33 -0.72
N VAL A 469 -26.47 -6.37 -0.06
CA VAL A 469 -27.03 -7.63 0.48
C VAL A 469 -27.38 -8.61 -0.64
N LYS A 470 -27.97 -8.13 -1.74
CA LYS A 470 -28.30 -8.98 -2.88
C LYS A 470 -27.05 -9.60 -3.50
N ASN A 471 -26.03 -8.79 -3.80
CA ASN A 471 -24.81 -9.27 -4.44
C ASN A 471 -24.08 -10.30 -3.56
N LEU A 472 -24.02 -10.07 -2.25
CA LEU A 472 -23.45 -11.05 -1.32
C LEU A 472 -24.26 -12.35 -1.29
N ALA A 473 -25.60 -12.26 -1.29
CA ALA A 473 -26.46 -13.43 -1.34
C ALA A 473 -26.29 -14.23 -2.64
N ASP A 474 -26.11 -13.54 -3.78
CA ASP A 474 -25.85 -14.17 -5.08
C ASP A 474 -24.49 -14.92 -5.10
N LEU A 475 -23.56 -14.53 -4.22
CA LEU A 475 -22.29 -15.22 -3.96
C LEU A 475 -22.35 -16.24 -2.80
N GLY A 476 -23.55 -16.55 -2.29
CA GLY A 476 -23.73 -17.51 -1.21
C GLY A 476 -23.32 -16.99 0.18
N VAL A 477 -23.35 -15.68 0.40
CA VAL A 477 -23.02 -15.04 1.69
C VAL A 477 -24.23 -14.32 2.25
N THR A 478 -24.62 -14.67 3.47
CA THR A 478 -25.64 -13.95 4.24
C THR A 478 -25.01 -12.80 5.04
N VAL A 479 -25.85 -11.86 5.49
CA VAL A 479 -25.41 -10.71 6.31
C VAL A 479 -24.70 -11.13 7.60
N ASP A 480 -25.09 -12.26 8.19
CA ASP A 480 -24.49 -12.78 9.42
C ASP A 480 -23.13 -13.47 9.19
N GLU A 481 -22.81 -13.83 7.95
CA GLU A 481 -21.54 -14.46 7.58
C GLU A 481 -20.43 -13.44 7.22
N ILE A 482 -20.78 -12.16 7.16
CA ILE A 482 -19.80 -11.06 7.16
C ILE A 482 -19.16 -11.05 8.55
N SER A 483 -17.88 -11.40 8.67
CA SER A 483 -17.25 -11.58 10.00
C SER A 483 -16.33 -10.43 10.38
N VAL A 484 -15.76 -9.76 9.37
CA VAL A 484 -14.68 -8.77 9.56
C VAL A 484 -15.04 -7.45 8.89
N VAL A 485 -14.71 -6.35 9.56
CA VAL A 485 -14.64 -5.02 8.96
C VAL A 485 -13.21 -4.49 9.05
N SER A 486 -12.56 -4.35 7.90
CA SER A 486 -11.28 -3.68 7.76
C SER A 486 -11.55 -2.19 7.61
N LYS A 487 -11.54 -1.48 8.73
CA LYS A 487 -11.86 -0.06 8.79
C LYS A 487 -10.72 0.79 8.24
N HIS A 488 -11.06 1.97 7.72
CA HIS A 488 -10.11 2.99 7.35
C HIS A 488 -9.28 3.42 8.57
N ASP A 489 -9.91 3.61 9.73
CA ASP A 489 -9.27 3.71 11.06
C ASP A 489 -7.94 4.46 11.06
N THR A 490 -8.01 5.79 10.93
CA THR A 490 -6.84 6.66 10.79
C THR A 490 -6.29 7.16 12.12
N SER A 491 -6.76 6.72 13.28
CA SER A 491 -6.30 7.23 14.58
C SER A 491 -6.65 8.71 14.80
N THR A 492 -7.64 9.21 14.05
CA THR A 492 -8.14 10.59 14.20
C THR A 492 -9.40 10.62 15.07
N ASN A 493 -9.63 11.75 15.73
CA ASN A 493 -10.80 11.91 16.61
C ASN A 493 -12.13 11.92 15.85
N ALA A 494 -12.12 12.33 14.58
CA ALA A 494 -13.31 12.40 13.73
C ALA A 494 -13.59 11.08 13.00
N ASN A 495 -12.57 10.45 12.40
CA ASN A 495 -12.77 9.26 11.57
C ASN A 495 -13.24 8.06 12.37
N ASP A 496 -12.49 7.64 13.39
CA ASP A 496 -12.68 6.33 14.01
C ASP A 496 -14.09 6.17 14.62
N PRO A 497 -14.68 7.19 15.30
CA PRO A 497 -16.08 7.14 15.74
C PRO A 497 -17.09 7.22 14.59
N ASN A 498 -16.86 8.08 13.59
CA ASN A 498 -17.76 8.21 12.43
C ASN A 498 -17.88 6.87 11.68
N GLU A 499 -16.75 6.22 11.45
CA GLU A 499 -16.69 4.95 10.75
C GLU A 499 -17.28 3.80 11.59
N SER A 500 -17.15 3.85 12.91
CA SER A 500 -17.81 2.89 13.80
C SER A 500 -19.34 3.04 13.76
N ASP A 501 -19.85 4.27 13.78
CA ASP A 501 -21.28 4.57 13.62
C ASP A 501 -21.79 4.13 12.23
N LEU A 502 -21.03 4.40 11.17
CA LEU A 502 -21.32 3.93 9.81
C LEU A 502 -21.53 2.41 9.75
N HIS A 503 -20.57 1.62 10.23
CA HIS A 503 -20.65 0.16 10.20
C HIS A 503 -21.76 -0.38 11.10
N THR A 504 -21.99 0.24 12.25
CA THR A 504 -23.11 -0.11 13.15
C THR A 504 -24.45 0.05 12.46
N ARG A 505 -24.71 1.23 11.86
CA ARG A 505 -25.95 1.52 11.12
C ARG A 505 -26.10 0.63 9.89
N LEU A 506 -25.00 0.34 9.19
CA LEU A 506 -25.03 -0.53 8.03
C LEU A 506 -25.43 -1.96 8.42
N ALA A 507 -24.82 -2.51 9.47
CA ALA A 507 -25.17 -3.83 10.00
C ALA A 507 -26.66 -3.91 10.40
N GLU A 508 -27.17 -2.91 11.12
CA GLU A 508 -28.58 -2.80 11.49
C GLU A 508 -29.50 -2.71 10.26
N ALA A 509 -29.13 -1.88 9.28
CA ALA A 509 -29.91 -1.69 8.06
C ALA A 509 -29.98 -2.96 7.20
N MET A 510 -28.89 -3.72 7.12
CA MET A 510 -28.84 -5.02 6.45
C MET A 510 -29.60 -6.10 7.23
N GLY A 511 -29.92 -5.86 8.50
CA GLY A 511 -30.67 -6.78 9.34
C GLY A 511 -29.82 -7.87 9.98
N ARG A 512 -28.56 -7.55 10.30
CA ARG A 512 -27.66 -8.44 11.05
C ARG A 512 -28.27 -8.84 12.39
N THR A 513 -28.06 -10.09 12.79
CA THR A 513 -28.60 -10.63 14.05
C THR A 513 -27.91 -10.01 15.26
N GLU A 514 -28.70 -9.62 16.27
CA GLU A 514 -28.17 -9.07 17.52
C GLU A 514 -27.27 -10.09 18.24
N GLY A 515 -26.13 -9.63 18.75
CA GLY A 515 -25.15 -10.50 19.40
C GLY A 515 -24.17 -11.21 18.44
N ASN A 516 -24.29 -11.02 17.13
CA ASN A 516 -23.30 -11.45 16.15
C ASN A 516 -22.31 -10.29 15.85
N PRO A 517 -21.14 -10.21 16.52
CA PRO A 517 -20.26 -9.06 16.38
C PRO A 517 -19.56 -9.02 15.01
N LEU A 518 -19.11 -7.83 14.63
CA LEU A 518 -18.14 -7.63 13.55
C LEU A 518 -16.76 -7.42 14.17
N LEU A 519 -15.79 -8.21 13.73
CA LEU A 519 -14.40 -8.08 14.17
C LEU A 519 -13.73 -6.94 13.40
N VAL A 520 -13.17 -5.97 14.12
CA VAL A 520 -12.54 -4.80 13.53
C VAL A 520 -11.05 -5.06 13.31
N VAL A 521 -10.60 -4.79 12.08
CA VAL A 521 -9.17 -4.73 11.73
C VAL A 521 -8.79 -3.28 11.47
N SER A 522 -7.74 -2.81 12.16
CA SER A 522 -7.20 -1.45 12.08
C SER A 522 -5.75 -1.47 11.61
N GLN A 523 -5.52 -1.90 10.37
CA GLN A 523 -4.18 -2.23 9.87
C GLN A 523 -3.21 -1.03 9.81
N LYS A 524 -3.73 0.21 9.74
CA LYS A 524 -2.91 1.43 9.78
C LYS A 524 -2.15 1.62 11.10
N THR A 525 -2.51 0.86 12.14
CA THR A 525 -1.72 0.82 13.39
C THR A 525 -0.35 0.19 13.18
N LEU A 526 -0.20 -0.71 12.22
CA LEU A 526 1.05 -1.33 11.80
C LEU A 526 1.74 -0.54 10.68
N THR A 527 0.96 -0.13 9.67
CA THR A 527 1.48 0.40 8.40
C THR A 527 1.50 1.91 8.33
N GLY A 528 0.92 2.63 9.30
CA GLY A 528 0.60 4.05 9.12
C GLY A 528 -0.42 4.27 8.01
N HIS A 529 -0.60 5.52 7.57
CA HIS A 529 -1.57 5.88 6.55
C HIS A 529 -0.90 6.22 5.21
N ALA A 530 -0.90 5.25 4.30
CA ALA A 530 -0.33 5.38 2.95
C ALA A 530 -1.22 6.13 1.95
N LYS A 531 -1.98 7.13 2.43
CA LYS A 531 -2.88 7.98 1.62
C LYS A 531 -3.68 7.16 0.60
N GLY A 532 -3.49 7.38 -0.70
CA GLY A 532 -4.19 6.67 -1.77
C GLY A 532 -4.00 5.16 -1.76
N GLY A 533 -2.83 4.66 -1.36
CA GLY A 533 -2.49 3.23 -1.29
C GLY A 533 -3.13 2.48 -0.11
N ALA A 534 -3.80 3.16 0.80
CA ALA A 534 -4.28 2.58 2.06
C ALA A 534 -5.21 1.37 1.89
N ALA A 535 -6.09 1.37 0.89
CA ALA A 535 -7.05 0.28 0.69
C ALA A 535 -6.41 -0.98 0.07
N VAL A 536 -5.22 -0.87 -0.54
CA VAL A 536 -4.46 -2.05 -1.02
C VAL A 536 -4.09 -2.94 0.15
N PHE A 537 -3.53 -2.35 1.21
CA PHE A 537 -3.18 -3.09 2.42
C PHE A 537 -4.43 -3.74 3.05
N GLN A 538 -5.55 -3.00 3.11
CA GLN A 538 -6.81 -3.52 3.65
C GLN A 538 -7.33 -4.72 2.85
N ALA A 539 -7.24 -4.69 1.52
CA ALA A 539 -7.62 -5.81 0.66
C ALA A 539 -6.68 -7.01 0.84
N ALA A 540 -5.37 -6.77 0.93
CA ALA A 540 -4.38 -7.82 1.20
C ALA A 540 -4.56 -8.46 2.57
N GLY A 541 -4.83 -7.66 3.61
CA GLY A 541 -5.14 -8.16 4.95
C GLY A 541 -6.41 -9.02 4.98
N LEU A 542 -7.46 -8.65 4.24
CA LEU A 542 -8.65 -9.49 4.10
C LEU A 542 -8.37 -10.81 3.36
N ALA A 543 -7.56 -10.78 2.30
CA ALA A 543 -7.12 -11.99 1.61
C ALA A 543 -6.29 -12.92 2.53
N ASP A 544 -5.42 -12.34 3.38
CA ASP A 544 -4.69 -13.08 4.40
C ASP A 544 -5.61 -13.73 5.44
N ILE A 545 -6.67 -13.02 5.85
CA ILE A 545 -7.68 -13.57 6.76
C ILE A 545 -8.45 -14.71 6.10
N PHE A 546 -8.83 -14.60 4.82
CA PHE A 546 -9.48 -15.69 4.10
C PHE A 546 -8.59 -16.93 4.01
N ARG A 547 -7.30 -16.74 3.71
CA ARG A 547 -6.33 -17.83 3.61
C ARG A 547 -6.06 -18.53 4.95
N THR A 548 -6.06 -17.79 6.06
CA THR A 548 -5.61 -18.32 7.36
C THR A 548 -6.76 -18.63 8.33
N GLY A 549 -7.93 -18.03 8.14
CA GLY A 549 -9.02 -18.02 9.12
C GLY A 549 -8.67 -17.29 10.42
N LYS A 550 -7.54 -16.58 10.47
CA LYS A 550 -7.04 -15.86 11.64
C LYS A 550 -7.26 -14.37 11.43
N VAL A 551 -7.79 -13.67 12.42
CA VAL A 551 -7.99 -12.21 12.40
C VAL A 551 -6.87 -11.54 13.21
N PRO A 552 -6.18 -10.52 12.68
CA PRO A 552 -5.07 -9.88 13.38
C PRO A 552 -5.55 -9.02 14.56
N ALA A 553 -4.63 -8.72 15.46
CA ALA A 553 -4.86 -7.82 16.59
C ALA A 553 -4.55 -6.37 16.22
N ASN A 554 -5.20 -5.44 16.92
CA ASN A 554 -4.71 -4.08 17.07
C ASN A 554 -3.83 -4.01 18.32
N LYS A 555 -2.53 -4.23 18.16
CA LYS A 555 -1.55 -4.21 19.27
C LYS A 555 -1.27 -2.80 19.81
N ALA A 556 -1.65 -1.76 19.07
CA ALA A 556 -1.58 -0.37 19.54
C ALA A 556 -2.76 0.02 20.47
N LEU A 557 -3.78 -0.84 20.59
CA LEU A 557 -5.00 -0.59 21.36
C LEU A 557 -4.85 -1.09 22.80
N ASP A 558 -4.70 -0.16 23.74
CA ASP A 558 -4.70 -0.48 25.17
C ASP A 558 -6.12 -0.43 25.74
N CYS A 559 -6.84 0.63 25.38
CA CYS A 559 -8.16 0.94 25.89
C CYS A 559 -8.99 1.60 24.81
N VAL A 560 -10.04 0.90 24.37
CA VAL A 560 -11.05 1.42 23.44
C VAL A 560 -11.61 2.74 23.99
N ASP A 561 -11.66 3.75 23.14
CA ASP A 561 -12.23 5.05 23.51
C ASP A 561 -13.71 4.91 23.90
N PRO A 562 -14.13 5.44 25.06
CA PRO A 562 -15.54 5.57 25.42
C PRO A 562 -16.44 6.19 24.33
N ALA A 563 -15.90 7.03 23.43
CA ALA A 563 -16.62 7.56 22.27
C ALA A 563 -17.16 6.46 21.32
N LEU A 564 -16.60 5.25 21.37
CA LEU A 564 -16.99 4.10 20.54
C LEU A 564 -18.04 3.20 21.21
N GLN A 565 -18.48 3.51 22.44
CA GLN A 565 -19.51 2.74 23.15
C GLN A 565 -20.86 2.70 22.41
N THR A 566 -21.09 3.63 21.47
CA THR A 566 -22.29 3.66 20.62
C THR A 566 -22.30 2.58 19.55
N SER A 567 -21.24 1.79 19.42
CA SER A 567 -21.07 0.74 18.42
C SER A 567 -20.90 -0.64 19.06
N PRO A 568 -21.90 -1.14 19.83
CA PRO A 568 -21.77 -2.37 20.63
C PRO A 568 -21.61 -3.65 19.79
N GLY A 569 -21.95 -3.61 18.50
CA GLY A 569 -21.76 -4.71 17.57
C GLY A 569 -20.34 -4.84 17.03
N LEU A 570 -19.42 -3.92 17.36
CA LEU A 570 -18.03 -3.95 16.91
C LEU A 570 -17.11 -4.47 18.02
N VAL A 571 -16.17 -5.35 17.65
CA VAL A 571 -15.19 -5.94 18.58
C VAL A 571 -13.79 -5.69 18.06
N TRP A 572 -12.96 -5.03 18.87
CA TRP A 572 -11.55 -4.79 18.59
C TRP A 572 -10.67 -5.81 19.30
N LEU A 573 -9.92 -6.58 18.52
CA LEU A 573 -9.02 -7.60 19.05
C LEU A 573 -7.72 -6.97 19.53
N ARG A 574 -7.24 -7.40 20.71
CA ARG A 574 -5.88 -7.07 21.21
C ARG A 574 -4.92 -8.25 21.09
N GLU A 575 -5.45 -9.43 20.80
CA GLU A 575 -4.69 -10.64 20.48
C GLU A 575 -5.26 -11.27 19.20
N PRO A 576 -4.40 -11.84 18.33
CA PRO A 576 -4.89 -12.47 17.12
C PRO A 576 -5.86 -13.61 17.44
N LEU A 577 -6.96 -13.72 16.69
CA LEU A 577 -8.01 -14.70 16.93
C LEU A 577 -8.14 -15.67 15.77
N GLN A 578 -7.88 -16.96 16.02
CA GLN A 578 -8.24 -18.02 15.07
C GLN A 578 -9.76 -18.25 15.16
N LEU A 579 -10.46 -18.10 14.04
CA LEU A 579 -11.89 -18.37 14.01
C LEU A 579 -12.15 -19.88 13.84
N PRO A 580 -13.20 -20.41 14.50
CA PRO A 580 -13.55 -21.83 14.42
C PRO A 580 -14.22 -22.20 13.08
N THR A 581 -14.61 -21.20 12.30
CA THR A 581 -15.29 -21.34 11.02
C THR A 581 -14.60 -20.49 9.97
N THR A 582 -14.77 -20.87 8.70
CA THR A 582 -14.27 -20.08 7.56
C THR A 582 -14.81 -18.66 7.59
N VAL A 583 -13.93 -17.68 7.39
CA VAL A 583 -14.32 -16.28 7.19
C VAL A 583 -14.86 -16.14 5.77
N LYS A 584 -16.18 -16.02 5.63
CA LYS A 584 -16.82 -15.99 4.31
C LYS A 584 -16.73 -14.63 3.61
N ALA A 585 -16.86 -13.55 4.37
CA ALA A 585 -16.77 -12.20 3.81
C ALA A 585 -16.23 -11.19 4.81
N GLY A 586 -15.61 -10.15 4.24
CA GLY A 586 -15.17 -8.96 4.96
C GLY A 586 -15.56 -7.70 4.20
N LEU A 587 -15.85 -6.63 4.93
CA LEU A 587 -16.03 -5.31 4.36
C LEU A 587 -14.79 -4.48 4.61
N LEU A 588 -14.34 -3.73 3.61
CA LEU A 588 -13.37 -2.66 3.81
C LEU A 588 -14.00 -1.32 3.46
N THR A 589 -13.65 -0.30 4.24
CA THR A 589 -14.04 1.09 4.00
C THR A 589 -12.81 1.97 3.89
N SER A 590 -12.86 2.95 2.99
CA SER A 590 -11.83 3.97 2.86
C SER A 590 -12.47 5.35 2.73
N LEU A 591 -11.98 6.32 3.51
CA LEU A 591 -12.59 7.64 3.69
C LEU A 591 -11.56 8.73 3.36
N GLY A 592 -11.69 9.30 2.16
CA GLY A 592 -10.81 10.33 1.62
C GLY A 592 -11.32 11.75 1.82
N PHE A 593 -10.39 12.69 1.86
CA PHE A 593 -10.70 14.13 1.83
C PHE A 593 -11.50 14.48 0.58
N GLY A 594 -12.32 15.52 0.68
CA GLY A 594 -13.17 15.93 -0.45
C GLY A 594 -14.39 15.05 -0.63
N HIS A 595 -14.88 14.43 0.45
CA HIS A 595 -16.08 13.61 0.47
C HIS A 595 -15.99 12.37 -0.43
N VAL A 596 -14.91 11.59 -0.31
CA VAL A 596 -14.75 10.35 -1.08
C VAL A 596 -14.80 9.17 -0.13
N SER A 597 -15.99 8.60 0.04
CA SER A 597 -16.24 7.46 0.93
C SER A 597 -16.46 6.20 0.09
N ALA A 598 -15.57 5.22 0.15
CA ALA A 598 -15.67 3.97 -0.60
C ALA A 598 -15.92 2.77 0.31
N LEU A 599 -16.77 1.84 -0.14
CA LEU A 599 -17.02 0.56 0.51
C LEU A 599 -16.79 -0.57 -0.51
N VAL A 600 -15.96 -1.54 -0.14
CA VAL A 600 -15.72 -2.76 -0.91
C VAL A 600 -16.04 -3.97 -0.04
N ALA A 601 -16.78 -4.94 -0.58
CA ALA A 601 -17.05 -6.22 0.04
C ALA A 601 -16.26 -7.30 -0.69
N LEU A 602 -15.41 -8.00 0.06
CA LEU A 602 -14.63 -9.12 -0.45
C LEU A 602 -15.20 -10.43 0.10
N VAL A 603 -15.28 -11.43 -0.76
CA VAL A 603 -15.79 -12.77 -0.46
C VAL A 603 -14.68 -13.80 -0.63
N HIS A 604 -14.68 -14.81 0.23
CA HIS A 604 -13.70 -15.88 0.25
C HIS A 604 -13.57 -16.60 -1.11
N PRO A 605 -12.36 -17.01 -1.54
CA PRO A 605 -12.13 -17.66 -2.84
C PRO A 605 -12.98 -18.90 -3.14
N ALA A 606 -13.41 -19.63 -2.11
CA ALA A 606 -14.28 -20.80 -2.25
C ALA A 606 -15.62 -20.52 -2.98
N THR A 607 -16.10 -19.27 -3.01
CA THR A 607 -17.28 -18.92 -3.84
C THR A 607 -16.99 -19.08 -5.33
N PHE A 608 -15.77 -18.73 -5.78
CA PHE A 608 -15.35 -18.93 -7.15
C PHE A 608 -15.22 -20.41 -7.49
N GLU A 609 -14.57 -21.20 -6.61
CA GLU A 609 -14.48 -22.65 -6.76
C GLU A 609 -15.87 -23.27 -6.94
N GLN A 610 -16.84 -22.83 -6.14
CA GLN A 610 -18.22 -23.29 -6.21
C GLN A 610 -18.93 -22.87 -7.50
N ALA A 611 -18.66 -21.67 -8.04
CA ALA A 611 -19.18 -21.23 -9.33
C ALA A 611 -18.60 -22.08 -10.49
N VAL A 612 -17.29 -22.33 -10.50
CA VAL A 612 -16.63 -23.23 -11.46
C VAL A 612 -17.25 -24.62 -11.41
N ARG A 613 -17.45 -25.17 -10.20
CA ARG A 613 -18.09 -26.47 -10.00
C ARG A 613 -19.51 -26.51 -10.56
N GLN A 614 -20.29 -25.45 -10.40
CA GLN A 614 -21.69 -25.40 -10.83
C GLN A 614 -21.85 -25.20 -12.34
N GLU A 615 -20.98 -24.42 -12.96
CA GLU A 615 -21.06 -24.10 -14.39
C GLU A 615 -20.28 -25.06 -15.28
N LEU A 616 -19.08 -25.46 -14.85
CA LEU A 616 -18.14 -26.25 -15.63
C LEU A 616 -17.98 -27.70 -15.13
N GLY A 617 -18.50 -28.02 -13.95
CA GLY A 617 -18.49 -29.37 -13.36
C GLY A 617 -17.36 -29.61 -12.35
N GLU A 618 -17.44 -30.73 -11.61
CA GLU A 618 -16.50 -31.08 -10.54
C GLU A 618 -15.06 -31.25 -11.05
N ASP A 619 -14.89 -31.91 -12.20
CA ASP A 619 -13.56 -32.14 -12.79
C ASP A 619 -12.87 -30.82 -13.14
N ALA A 620 -13.62 -29.83 -13.64
CA ALA A 620 -13.09 -28.50 -13.94
C ALA A 620 -12.70 -27.74 -12.67
N ALA A 621 -13.50 -27.84 -11.60
CA ALA A 621 -13.17 -27.22 -10.32
C ALA A 621 -11.89 -27.81 -9.71
N GLN A 622 -11.75 -29.14 -9.77
CA GLN A 622 -10.54 -29.83 -9.30
C GLN A 622 -9.31 -29.46 -10.15
N ALA A 623 -9.45 -29.41 -11.48
CA ALA A 623 -8.37 -29.01 -12.38
C ALA A 623 -7.94 -27.54 -12.15
N TRP A 624 -8.91 -26.64 -11.95
CA TRP A 624 -8.63 -25.25 -11.57
C TRP A 624 -7.87 -25.19 -10.24
N LEU A 625 -8.33 -25.90 -9.20
CA LEU A 625 -7.73 -25.88 -7.86
C LEU A 625 -6.27 -26.36 -7.90
N GLU A 626 -6.00 -27.43 -8.65
CA GLU A 626 -4.65 -27.97 -8.85
C GLU A 626 -3.76 -26.98 -9.59
N LYS A 627 -4.25 -26.38 -10.68
CA LYS A 627 -3.51 -25.39 -11.49
C LYS A 627 -3.22 -24.12 -10.70
N ALA A 628 -4.22 -23.56 -10.01
CA ALA A 628 -4.07 -22.39 -9.14
C ALA A 628 -3.04 -22.65 -8.02
N THR A 629 -3.12 -23.81 -7.35
CA THR A 629 -2.15 -24.20 -6.33
C THR A 629 -0.73 -24.37 -6.91
N SER A 630 -0.62 -24.96 -8.10
CA SER A 630 0.67 -25.10 -8.79
C SER A 630 1.27 -23.73 -9.14
N ARG A 631 0.46 -22.79 -9.63
CA ARG A 631 0.88 -21.41 -9.94
C ARG A 631 1.40 -20.69 -8.69
N LEU A 632 0.67 -20.71 -7.58
CA LEU A 632 1.15 -20.10 -6.32
C LEU A 632 2.51 -20.65 -5.89
N ARG A 633 2.74 -21.96 -6.05
CA ARG A 633 4.05 -22.59 -5.75
C ARG A 633 5.12 -22.21 -6.75
N ALA A 634 4.79 -22.10 -8.04
CA ALA A 634 5.71 -21.64 -9.07
C ALA A 634 6.14 -20.18 -8.83
N GLY A 635 5.21 -19.32 -8.40
CA GLY A 635 5.47 -17.94 -8.00
C GLY A 635 6.50 -17.83 -6.86
N VAL A 636 6.32 -18.63 -5.80
CA VAL A 636 7.29 -18.71 -4.69
C VAL A 636 8.68 -19.11 -5.20
N ARG A 637 8.76 -20.18 -6.01
CA ARG A 637 10.04 -20.66 -6.56
C ARG A 637 10.72 -19.63 -7.44
N ARG A 638 9.97 -18.93 -8.30
CA ARG A 638 10.51 -17.90 -9.19
C ARG A 638 11.03 -16.71 -8.40
N ARG A 639 10.33 -16.29 -7.35
CA ARG A 639 10.81 -15.24 -6.44
C ARG A 639 12.13 -15.65 -5.78
N GLU A 640 12.18 -16.85 -5.21
CA GLU A 640 13.40 -17.38 -4.58
C GLU A 640 14.56 -17.45 -5.59
N ALA A 641 14.33 -18.00 -6.78
CA ALA A 641 15.34 -18.01 -7.85
C ALA A 641 15.82 -16.60 -8.22
N GLY A 642 14.94 -15.61 -8.27
CA GLY A 642 15.32 -14.23 -8.54
C GLY A 642 16.05 -13.54 -7.39
N MET A 643 15.75 -13.87 -6.13
CA MET A 643 16.55 -13.41 -4.99
C MET A 643 17.99 -13.93 -5.06
N LEU A 644 18.18 -15.14 -5.60
CA LEU A 644 19.47 -15.77 -5.86
C LEU A 644 20.13 -15.27 -7.17
N GLY A 645 19.45 -14.46 -7.97
CA GLY A 645 19.93 -14.00 -9.27
C GLY A 645 19.93 -15.07 -10.38
N HIS A 646 19.25 -16.20 -10.15
CA HIS A 646 19.15 -17.32 -11.11
C HIS A 646 18.06 -17.10 -12.16
N GLU A 647 17.03 -16.32 -11.85
CA GLU A 647 15.96 -15.93 -12.79
C GLU A 647 15.62 -14.42 -12.68
N PRO A 648 15.27 -13.74 -13.79
CA PRO A 648 14.82 -12.36 -13.72
C PRO A 648 13.41 -12.25 -13.11
N LEU A 649 13.27 -11.34 -12.14
CA LEU A 649 11.99 -10.94 -11.55
C LEU A 649 11.23 -9.97 -12.46
N PHE A 650 11.97 -9.10 -13.16
CA PHE A 650 11.46 -8.15 -14.14
C PHE A 650 12.20 -8.31 -15.46
N THR A 651 11.45 -8.28 -16.56
CA THR A 651 12.00 -8.25 -17.92
C THR A 651 11.36 -7.08 -18.65
N PRO A 652 12.14 -6.07 -19.11
CA PRO A 652 11.61 -4.98 -19.91
C PRO A 652 10.93 -5.48 -21.19
N ILE A 653 9.89 -4.78 -21.64
CA ILE A 653 9.32 -5.00 -22.96
C ILE A 653 10.21 -4.34 -24.02
N GLU A 654 10.68 -5.12 -25.00
CA GLU A 654 11.39 -4.63 -26.19
C GLU A 654 10.42 -4.48 -27.38
N ASP A 655 10.58 -3.41 -28.16
CA ASP A 655 10.01 -3.18 -29.51
C ASP A 655 8.50 -3.50 -29.74
N ARG A 656 7.61 -3.06 -28.83
CA ARG A 656 6.12 -3.17 -28.92
C ARG A 656 5.54 -4.55 -29.27
N ARG A 657 6.37 -5.60 -29.34
CA ARG A 657 5.99 -6.99 -29.67
C ARG A 657 5.33 -7.17 -31.06
N PHE A 658 5.84 -6.49 -32.10
CA PHE A 658 5.43 -6.71 -33.49
C PHE A 658 6.56 -7.25 -34.38
N ALA A 659 6.23 -8.18 -35.28
CA ALA A 659 7.16 -8.73 -36.26
C ALA A 659 7.05 -7.99 -37.61
N GLY A 660 7.64 -6.79 -37.73
CA GLY A 660 7.66 -6.02 -38.99
C GLY A 660 7.43 -4.53 -38.79
N GLU A 661 6.82 -3.87 -39.79
CA GLU A 661 6.47 -2.44 -39.73
C GLU A 661 5.39 -2.20 -38.67
N PRO A 662 5.71 -1.57 -37.51
CA PRO A 662 4.85 -1.66 -36.33
C PRO A 662 3.46 -1.06 -36.51
N LYS A 663 3.35 0.02 -37.30
CA LYS A 663 2.12 0.81 -37.35
C LYS A 663 0.95 0.09 -38.05
N GLU A 664 1.23 -0.60 -39.16
CA GLU A 664 0.17 -1.31 -39.91
C GLU A 664 -0.24 -2.58 -39.17
N ILE A 665 0.73 -3.33 -38.62
CA ILE A 665 0.46 -4.54 -37.82
C ILE A 665 -0.32 -4.19 -36.55
N GLU A 666 0.05 -3.10 -35.87
CA GLU A 666 -0.67 -2.60 -34.70
C GLU A 666 -2.12 -2.24 -35.04
N ALA A 667 -2.34 -1.59 -36.18
CA ALA A 667 -3.70 -1.25 -36.62
C ALA A 667 -4.54 -2.49 -36.97
N GLU A 668 -3.95 -3.49 -37.64
CA GLU A 668 -4.62 -4.75 -37.94
C GLU A 668 -4.96 -5.53 -36.66
N MET A 669 -3.99 -5.67 -35.75
CA MET A 669 -4.17 -6.30 -34.44
C MET A 669 -5.31 -5.64 -33.66
N LEU A 670 -5.35 -4.31 -33.58
CA LEU A 670 -6.38 -3.59 -32.82
C LEU A 670 -7.81 -3.74 -33.38
N LEU A 671 -7.94 -4.11 -34.65
CA LEU A 671 -9.22 -4.29 -35.33
C LEU A 671 -9.67 -5.76 -35.37
N ASP A 672 -8.78 -6.70 -35.08
CA ASP A 672 -9.07 -8.13 -35.05
C ASP A 672 -9.45 -8.59 -33.63
N PRO A 673 -10.72 -8.97 -33.36
CA PRO A 673 -11.15 -9.41 -32.04
C PRO A 673 -10.42 -10.68 -31.55
N GLU A 674 -9.87 -11.48 -32.46
CA GLU A 674 -9.15 -12.72 -32.14
C GLU A 674 -7.67 -12.49 -31.91
N ALA A 675 -7.15 -11.27 -32.12
CA ALA A 675 -5.73 -11.00 -31.97
C ALA A 675 -5.27 -11.27 -30.53
N ARG A 676 -4.17 -12.00 -30.40
CA ARG A 676 -3.53 -12.35 -29.12
C ARG A 676 -2.03 -12.23 -29.24
N LEU A 677 -1.36 -12.14 -28.11
CA LEU A 677 0.08 -12.37 -28.07
C LEU A 677 0.32 -13.87 -28.32
N SER A 678 1.18 -14.24 -29.25
CA SER A 678 1.52 -15.64 -29.49
C SER A 678 2.62 -16.15 -28.54
N GLU A 679 2.87 -17.46 -28.54
CA GLU A 679 3.99 -18.05 -27.78
C GLU A 679 5.36 -17.53 -28.26
N SER A 680 5.43 -17.02 -29.49
CA SER A 680 6.65 -16.41 -30.04
C SER A 680 6.97 -15.03 -29.46
N GLY A 681 6.03 -14.45 -28.70
CA GLY A 681 6.16 -13.14 -28.07
C GLY A 681 5.77 -11.96 -28.97
N PHE A 682 5.09 -12.22 -30.08
CA PHE A 682 4.58 -11.21 -31.01
C PHE A 682 3.04 -11.29 -31.10
N PHE A 683 2.38 -10.16 -31.37
CA PHE A 683 0.95 -10.15 -31.65
C PHE A 683 0.65 -10.74 -33.03
N GLU A 684 -0.36 -11.61 -33.09
CA GLU A 684 -0.82 -12.34 -34.29
C GLU A 684 -2.34 -12.33 -34.41
#